data_AF-A0A3G8LJN1-F1
#
_entry.id   AF-A0A3G8LJN1-F1
#
_cell.length_a   1.000
_cell.length_b   1.000
_cell.length_c   1.000
_cell.angle_alpha   90.00
_cell.angle_beta   90.00
_cell.angle_gamma   90.00
#
_symmetry.space_group_name_H-M   'P 1'
#
loop_
_entity.id
_entity.type
_entity.pdbx_description
1 polymer ?
#
loop_
_entity_poly.entity_id
_entity_poly.type
_entity_poly.pdbx_seq_one_letter_code
_entity_poly.pdbx_strand_id
1 'polypeptide(L)'
;MHSQNSKLPIEKNVNYVALGDSFAAGFNSKFGFNANGKLENGQITGLGYPSFLADILRDFNFRIENFHNLSISNTSLDFLYSLIKNDKKALISKYENRLDCLQSLDWHARNPFKYFFSSLLKDWNIKNNDYLIFQNLIKQANFITLTIGYNELLHRLPYRRILRLSKNKTNFVIELKEIISIIEKESEAIAKDYEKLVNLIKQINPKAHLVLTNYSNLFYRLKEVFLNYIYKNENEDINLYQVIADCLSKMAIVVSKNTDCSYVDIFEAKYWDNYSNYLLENPFSIMPTEKGYKKIAYDLFAKLALNKKDIVLDMSNNINLINNYITDQTYWIKDIKTHQQIFNTNYNNYQLFKNIYGKNKNSKIISYTNLEKKSVDILKQFYNTSDYLDLLTRYSNNSLYQYTKGFFDDKFMTFFSKYNSIEAISTFLKNQKWSKEVFLTLIKNGKLDKMLFEFQNLILKQELNQQIIKPKYFYSAWKEMVLNNQKHFYNVFKQFFDSGIIEQTKGEIKTITRLFLKDALNTDLLSALFNIKQSNRFQDIKIFLSSLKSFDELVDFIIDIITSSFDYKKLNSFDELWKDLIIKNKYKFLVLLNKIFFEVFDDNKTEETIQFIINTIQTVIRMQKLTAKDQNKITKILNKIVDTIKANPNFLNNNFMIFLEKIKTLKIYSLIFNNDFKTLKWKIIKFLHLNRYLFINLKIGFNVLKIKNIIKKYKI
;
A
#
# COMPACT_ATOMS: atom_id res chain seq x y z
N MET A 1 -35.21 4.10 -33.32
CA MET A 1 -34.56 5.42 -33.38
C MET A 1 -35.32 6.35 -32.44
N HIS A 2 -34.86 6.56 -31.20
CA HIS A 2 -35.40 7.63 -30.36
C HIS A 2 -34.58 8.90 -30.64
N SER A 3 -35.24 9.97 -31.07
CA SER A 3 -34.60 11.27 -31.28
C SER A 3 -34.19 11.81 -29.92
N GLN A 4 -32.88 11.94 -29.68
CA GLN A 4 -32.39 12.74 -28.56
C GLN A 4 -32.93 14.16 -28.76
N ASN A 5 -33.52 14.76 -27.73
CA ASN A 5 -33.91 16.17 -27.78
C ASN A 5 -32.63 17.00 -27.97
N SER A 6 -32.37 17.45 -29.20
CA SER A 6 -31.13 18.14 -29.55
C SER A 6 -31.15 19.55 -28.96
N LYS A 7 -30.37 19.77 -27.91
CA LYS A 7 -30.17 21.09 -27.33
C LYS A 7 -29.26 21.90 -28.25
N LEU A 8 -29.51 23.20 -28.36
CA LEU A 8 -28.64 24.09 -29.14
C LEU A 8 -27.22 24.09 -28.56
N PRO A 9 -26.17 24.05 -29.40
CA PRO A 9 -24.79 24.21 -28.96
C PRO A 9 -24.60 25.53 -28.19
N ILE A 10 -23.64 25.53 -27.26
CA ILE A 10 -23.21 26.72 -26.55
C ILE A 10 -22.28 27.52 -27.47
N GLU A 11 -22.61 28.80 -27.68
CA GLU A 11 -21.86 29.66 -28.60
C GLU A 11 -20.83 30.56 -27.92
N LYS A 12 -21.09 31.07 -26.71
CA LYS A 12 -20.18 32.00 -26.01
C LYS A 12 -20.11 31.80 -24.50
N ASN A 13 -21.23 31.92 -23.78
CA ASN A 13 -21.22 31.95 -22.33
C ASN A 13 -21.36 30.55 -21.73
N VAL A 14 -20.50 30.21 -20.78
CA VAL A 14 -20.46 28.89 -20.14
C VAL A 14 -20.62 29.05 -18.62
N ASN A 15 -21.61 28.36 -18.08
CA ASN A 15 -21.81 28.14 -16.65
C ASN A 15 -21.59 26.65 -16.39
N TYR A 16 -20.37 26.29 -15.98
CA TYR A 16 -19.91 24.92 -15.90
C TYR A 16 -19.94 24.37 -14.46
N VAL A 17 -20.59 23.24 -14.25
CA VAL A 17 -20.52 22.48 -13.00
C VAL A 17 -19.97 21.08 -13.26
N ALA A 18 -18.94 20.68 -12.53
CA ALA A 18 -18.51 19.28 -12.51
C ALA A 18 -19.00 18.60 -11.23
N LEU A 19 -19.49 17.38 -11.39
CA LEU A 19 -19.98 16.51 -10.32
C LEU A 19 -19.25 15.16 -10.43
N GLY A 20 -19.11 14.46 -9.31
CA GLY A 20 -18.47 13.15 -9.31
C GLY A 20 -17.72 12.81 -8.03
N ASP A 21 -16.85 11.81 -8.15
CA ASP A 21 -16.02 11.31 -7.07
C ASP A 21 -14.58 11.88 -7.09
N SER A 22 -13.67 11.25 -6.35
CA SER A 22 -12.25 11.62 -6.27
C SER A 22 -11.57 11.76 -7.64
N PHE A 23 -12.03 11.02 -8.66
CA PHE A 23 -11.46 11.11 -10.01
C PHE A 23 -11.76 12.47 -10.65
N ALA A 24 -13.03 12.89 -10.64
CA ALA A 24 -13.42 14.20 -11.15
C ALA A 24 -12.94 15.34 -10.25
N ALA A 25 -12.79 15.10 -8.95
CA ALA A 25 -12.19 16.03 -8.00
C ALA A 25 -10.69 16.26 -8.25
N GLY A 26 -10.05 15.43 -9.08
CA GLY A 26 -8.63 15.57 -9.43
C GLY A 26 -7.68 15.04 -8.36
N PHE A 27 -8.04 13.96 -7.67
CA PHE A 27 -7.15 13.32 -6.69
C PHE A 27 -5.82 12.94 -7.33
N ASN A 28 -4.71 13.40 -6.74
CA ASN A 28 -3.37 13.15 -7.27
C ASN A 28 -2.44 12.67 -6.16
N SER A 29 -1.82 11.50 -6.37
CA SER A 29 -0.93 10.87 -5.39
C SER A 29 0.35 11.67 -5.11
N LYS A 30 0.70 12.66 -5.95
CA LYS A 30 1.87 13.53 -5.75
C LYS A 30 1.78 14.41 -4.51
N PHE A 31 0.58 14.91 -4.24
CA PHE A 31 0.31 15.78 -3.09
C PHE A 31 -0.75 15.21 -2.16
N GLY A 32 -1.46 14.15 -2.55
CA GLY A 32 -2.29 13.35 -1.66
C GLY A 32 -3.69 13.84 -1.43
N PHE A 33 -4.14 14.86 -2.15
CA PHE A 33 -5.44 15.47 -1.95
C PHE A 33 -6.17 15.62 -3.28
N ASN A 34 -7.45 15.97 -3.21
CA ASN A 34 -8.19 16.43 -4.38
C ASN A 34 -7.70 17.82 -4.81
N ALA A 35 -7.85 18.13 -6.09
CA ALA A 35 -7.50 19.41 -6.67
C ALA A 35 -8.72 20.06 -7.34
N ASN A 36 -9.81 20.14 -6.57
CA ASN A 36 -11.04 20.82 -6.97
C ASN A 36 -10.72 22.25 -7.44
N GLY A 37 -11.42 22.67 -8.49
CA GLY A 37 -11.26 23.97 -9.13
C GLY A 37 -12.54 24.77 -9.14
N LYS A 38 -12.40 26.10 -9.16
CA LYS A 38 -13.50 27.04 -9.39
C LYS A 38 -13.01 28.25 -10.19
N LEU A 39 -13.93 29.03 -10.72
CA LEU A 39 -13.64 30.38 -11.19
C LEU A 39 -13.60 31.33 -9.97
N GLU A 40 -12.46 31.97 -9.75
CA GLU A 40 -12.26 32.91 -8.64
C GLU A 40 -11.47 34.12 -9.14
N ASN A 41 -12.02 35.32 -8.99
CA ASN A 41 -11.41 36.57 -9.44
C ASN A 41 -10.95 36.53 -10.91
N GLY A 42 -11.78 35.94 -11.78
CA GLY A 42 -11.48 35.78 -13.21
C GLY A 42 -10.45 34.69 -13.54
N GLN A 43 -9.88 33.99 -12.55
CA GLN A 43 -8.90 32.92 -12.74
C GLN A 43 -9.51 31.55 -12.43
N ILE A 44 -9.12 30.55 -13.23
CA ILE A 44 -9.47 29.15 -12.95
C ILE A 44 -8.43 28.59 -11.97
N THR A 45 -8.89 27.79 -11.01
CA THR A 45 -8.06 27.08 -10.04
C THR A 45 -8.21 25.56 -10.18
N GLY A 46 -7.40 24.79 -9.44
CA GLY A 46 -7.46 23.32 -9.42
C GLY A 46 -6.63 22.63 -10.50
N LEU A 47 -6.51 21.30 -10.40
CA LEU A 47 -5.69 20.46 -11.30
C LEU A 47 -6.40 19.15 -11.75
N GLY A 48 -7.69 18.99 -11.45
CA GLY A 48 -8.50 17.92 -12.05
C GLY A 48 -8.85 18.19 -13.51
N TYR A 49 -9.40 17.19 -14.21
CA TYR A 49 -9.83 17.37 -15.60
C TYR A 49 -10.88 18.50 -15.78
N PRO A 50 -11.81 18.76 -14.83
CA PRO A 50 -12.74 19.87 -14.97
C PRO A 50 -12.03 21.22 -15.06
N SER A 51 -10.96 21.40 -14.28
CA SER A 51 -10.18 22.64 -14.25
C SER A 51 -9.48 22.88 -15.59
N PHE A 52 -8.86 21.84 -16.15
CA PHE A 52 -8.25 21.90 -17.48
C PHE A 52 -9.28 22.08 -18.62
N LEU A 53 -10.49 21.52 -18.45
CA LEU A 53 -11.58 21.72 -19.40
C LEU A 53 -12.07 23.17 -19.41
N ALA A 54 -12.23 23.77 -18.23
CA ALA A 54 -12.55 25.19 -18.11
C ALA A 54 -11.45 26.08 -18.72
N ASP A 55 -10.18 25.70 -18.53
CA ASP A 55 -9.02 26.44 -19.06
C ASP A 55 -9.00 26.40 -20.59
N ILE A 56 -9.19 25.23 -21.20
CA ILE A 56 -9.21 25.11 -22.66
C ILE A 56 -10.44 25.77 -23.30
N LEU A 57 -11.59 25.77 -22.63
CA LEU A 57 -12.76 26.52 -23.11
C LEU A 57 -12.43 28.02 -23.24
N ARG A 58 -11.69 28.58 -22.28
CA ARG A 58 -11.23 29.98 -22.35
C ARG A 58 -10.27 30.21 -23.51
N ASP A 59 -9.34 29.28 -23.77
CA ASP A 59 -8.42 29.34 -24.91
C ASP A 59 -9.15 29.36 -26.27
N PHE A 60 -10.38 28.84 -26.31
CA PHE A 60 -11.27 28.86 -27.48
C PHE A 60 -12.29 30.00 -27.46
N ASN A 61 -12.04 31.06 -26.68
CA ASN A 61 -12.88 32.26 -26.57
C ASN A 61 -14.29 32.05 -25.98
N PHE A 62 -14.53 30.93 -25.28
CA PHE A 62 -15.72 30.81 -24.47
C PHE A 62 -15.56 31.64 -23.18
N ARG A 63 -16.58 32.45 -22.88
CA ARG A 63 -16.64 33.21 -21.64
C ARG A 63 -17.14 32.31 -20.52
N ILE A 64 -16.23 31.85 -19.67
CA ILE A 64 -16.59 31.15 -18.44
C ILE A 64 -17.17 32.19 -17.46
N GLU A 65 -18.49 32.22 -17.32
CA GLU A 65 -19.19 33.09 -16.37
C GLU A 65 -19.20 32.49 -14.97
N ASN A 66 -19.33 31.16 -14.90
CA ASN A 66 -19.27 30.41 -13.65
C ASN A 66 -18.58 29.06 -13.86
N PHE A 67 -17.78 28.64 -12.89
CA PHE A 67 -17.18 27.30 -12.85
C PHE A 67 -17.04 26.79 -11.42
N HIS A 68 -17.60 25.62 -11.13
CA HIS A 68 -17.40 24.91 -9.87
C HIS A 68 -17.22 23.40 -10.08
N ASN A 69 -16.12 22.86 -9.58
CA ASN A 69 -15.93 21.41 -9.45
C ASN A 69 -16.43 20.94 -8.08
N LEU A 70 -17.68 20.52 -8.03
CA LEU A 70 -18.35 20.03 -6.82
C LEU A 70 -18.14 18.51 -6.58
N SER A 71 -17.20 17.88 -7.27
CA SER A 71 -16.87 16.47 -7.07
C SER A 71 -16.23 16.23 -5.70
N ILE A 72 -16.62 15.15 -5.03
CA ILE A 72 -16.28 14.90 -3.62
C ILE A 72 -15.47 13.61 -3.46
N SER A 73 -14.45 13.64 -2.60
CA SER A 73 -13.70 12.43 -2.23
C SER A 73 -14.60 11.42 -1.50
N ASN A 74 -14.38 10.12 -1.74
CA ASN A 74 -15.10 9.04 -1.04
C ASN A 74 -16.64 9.18 -1.12
N THR A 75 -17.13 9.79 -2.19
CA THR A 75 -18.57 9.97 -2.42
C THR A 75 -19.21 8.67 -2.91
N SER A 76 -20.51 8.56 -2.71
CA SER A 76 -21.35 7.57 -3.38
C SER A 76 -22.52 8.25 -4.08
N LEU A 77 -23.15 7.54 -5.02
CA LEU A 77 -24.34 7.95 -5.74
C LEU A 77 -25.42 8.48 -4.78
N ASP A 78 -25.76 7.72 -3.73
CA ASP A 78 -26.76 8.15 -2.74
C ASP A 78 -26.35 9.36 -1.91
N PHE A 79 -25.05 9.50 -1.61
CA PHE A 79 -24.55 10.65 -0.85
C PHE A 79 -24.62 11.91 -1.70
N LEU A 80 -24.17 11.84 -2.95
CA LEU A 80 -24.27 12.95 -3.90
C LEU A 80 -25.73 13.29 -4.21
N TYR A 81 -26.61 12.28 -4.34
CA TYR A 81 -28.06 12.49 -4.46
C TYR A 81 -28.61 13.28 -3.26
N SER A 82 -28.23 12.89 -2.04
CA SER A 82 -28.69 13.56 -0.81
C SER A 82 -28.20 15.00 -0.70
N LEU A 83 -26.96 15.27 -1.11
CA LEU A 83 -26.39 16.62 -1.18
C LEU A 83 -27.15 17.49 -2.19
N ILE A 84 -27.35 16.99 -3.41
CA ILE A 84 -28.03 17.73 -4.48
C ILE A 84 -29.50 17.99 -4.12
N LYS A 85 -30.16 17.03 -3.47
CA LYS A 85 -31.55 17.18 -2.99
C LYS A 85 -31.65 18.06 -1.75
N ASN A 86 -30.53 18.38 -1.10
CA ASN A 86 -30.48 19.00 0.23
C ASN A 86 -31.32 18.21 1.26
N ASP A 87 -31.21 16.87 1.24
CA ASP A 87 -31.92 15.97 2.15
C ASP A 87 -31.28 15.97 3.54
N LYS A 88 -31.64 16.97 4.35
CA LYS A 88 -31.11 17.17 5.70
C LYS A 88 -31.22 15.93 6.58
N LYS A 89 -32.31 15.18 6.46
CA LYS A 89 -32.54 13.98 7.27
C LYS A 89 -31.50 12.91 6.92
N ALA A 90 -31.33 12.61 5.63
CA ALA A 90 -30.35 11.63 5.19
C ALA A 90 -28.91 12.08 5.52
N LEU A 91 -28.60 13.37 5.33
CA LEU A 91 -27.28 13.93 5.63
C LEU A 91 -26.92 13.76 7.11
N ILE A 92 -27.84 14.07 8.03
CA ILE A 92 -27.64 13.87 9.48
C ILE A 92 -27.58 12.38 9.84
N SER A 93 -28.59 11.60 9.45
CA SER A 93 -28.74 10.24 9.99
C SER A 93 -27.83 9.19 9.35
N LYS A 94 -27.33 9.43 8.13
CA LYS A 94 -26.56 8.43 7.36
C LYS A 94 -25.18 8.91 6.93
N TYR A 95 -25.00 10.21 6.69
CA TYR A 95 -23.82 10.72 6.00
C TYR A 95 -23.00 11.76 6.79
N GLU A 96 -23.29 11.97 8.07
CA GLU A 96 -22.55 12.90 8.95
C GLU A 96 -21.04 12.62 8.92
N ASN A 97 -20.61 11.37 9.15
CA ASN A 97 -19.21 10.97 9.06
C ASN A 97 -18.55 11.28 7.69
N ARG A 98 -19.32 11.23 6.59
CA ARG A 98 -18.77 11.58 5.26
C ARG A 98 -18.59 13.09 5.12
N LEU A 99 -19.49 13.88 5.71
CA LEU A 99 -19.37 15.33 5.79
C LEU A 99 -18.19 15.74 6.67
N ASP A 100 -18.04 15.12 7.84
CA ASP A 100 -16.89 15.35 8.73
C ASP A 100 -15.57 15.02 8.04
N CYS A 101 -15.54 13.93 7.28
CA CYS A 101 -14.38 13.56 6.48
C CYS A 101 -14.09 14.59 5.38
N LEU A 102 -15.12 15.03 4.65
CA LEU A 102 -15.00 16.07 3.62
C LEU A 102 -14.46 17.38 4.20
N GLN A 103 -15.01 17.82 5.34
CA GLN A 103 -14.57 19.01 6.06
C GLN A 103 -13.12 18.87 6.54
N SER A 104 -12.77 17.74 7.13
CA SER A 104 -11.42 17.47 7.62
C SER A 104 -10.39 17.47 6.48
N LEU A 105 -10.74 16.93 5.31
CA LEU A 105 -9.93 16.99 4.10
C LEU A 105 -9.79 18.43 3.59
N ASP A 106 -10.88 19.20 3.59
CA ASP A 106 -10.90 20.59 3.16
C ASP A 106 -10.08 21.50 4.08
N TRP A 107 -9.97 21.19 5.37
CA TRP A 107 -9.22 22.00 6.35
C TRP A 107 -7.78 21.56 6.57
N HIS A 108 -7.38 20.40 6.05
CA HIS A 108 -6.09 19.82 6.38
C HIS A 108 -4.92 20.75 6.02
N ALA A 109 -4.00 20.97 6.97
CA ALA A 109 -2.95 21.98 6.81
C ALA A 109 -2.00 21.72 5.62
N ARG A 110 -1.81 20.45 5.24
CA ARG A 110 -0.99 20.05 4.10
C ARG A 110 -1.77 19.94 2.78
N ASN A 111 -3.08 20.14 2.79
CA ASN A 111 -3.86 20.17 1.55
C ASN A 111 -3.58 21.49 0.81
N PRO A 112 -2.99 21.46 -0.40
CA PRO A 112 -2.71 22.68 -1.15
C PRO A 112 -3.97 23.35 -1.72
N PHE A 113 -5.08 22.61 -1.81
CA PHE A 113 -6.39 23.08 -2.26
C PHE A 113 -7.40 23.18 -1.11
N LYS A 114 -6.90 23.42 0.12
CA LYS A 114 -7.73 23.59 1.31
C LYS A 114 -8.71 24.76 1.17
N TYR A 115 -9.78 24.73 1.95
CA TYR A 115 -10.88 25.71 1.99
C TYR A 115 -11.70 25.85 0.70
N PHE A 116 -11.57 24.91 -0.24
CA PHE A 116 -12.41 24.89 -1.43
C PHE A 116 -13.88 24.78 -1.04
N PHE A 117 -14.26 23.74 -0.29
CA PHE A 117 -15.64 23.52 0.11
C PHE A 117 -16.07 24.52 1.17
N SER A 118 -15.20 24.92 2.09
CA SER A 118 -15.53 25.96 3.09
C SER A 118 -15.84 27.31 2.47
N SER A 119 -15.28 27.62 1.30
CA SER A 119 -15.66 28.83 0.55
C SER A 119 -17.09 28.78 -0.03
N LEU A 120 -17.70 27.60 -0.09
CA LEU A 120 -19.06 27.36 -0.58
C LEU A 120 -20.04 27.04 0.57
N LEU A 121 -19.59 26.23 1.52
CA LEU A 121 -20.32 25.69 2.67
C LEU A 121 -19.89 26.46 3.93
N LYS A 122 -20.46 27.65 4.12
CA LYS A 122 -20.04 28.63 5.12
C LYS A 122 -19.83 28.04 6.52
N ASP A 123 -20.89 27.55 7.15
CA ASP A 123 -20.87 27.06 8.54
C ASP A 123 -20.88 25.53 8.62
N TRP A 124 -20.87 24.84 7.48
CA TRP A 124 -21.03 23.38 7.37
C TRP A 124 -22.25 22.86 8.14
N ASN A 125 -23.28 23.68 8.30
CA ASN A 125 -24.40 23.37 9.18
C ASN A 125 -25.53 22.71 8.39
N ILE A 126 -25.73 21.41 8.64
CA ILE A 126 -26.76 20.60 7.95
C ILE A 126 -28.18 21.10 8.27
N LYS A 127 -28.40 21.70 9.45
CA LYS A 127 -29.71 22.27 9.81
C LYS A 127 -30.01 23.54 9.00
N ASN A 128 -28.96 24.29 8.62
CA ASN A 128 -29.06 25.43 7.73
C ASN A 128 -29.23 24.96 6.26
N ASN A 129 -29.26 25.90 5.31
CA ASN A 129 -29.33 25.59 3.89
C ASN A 129 -27.94 25.64 3.22
N ASP A 130 -26.87 25.38 3.97
CA ASP A 130 -25.49 25.50 3.49
C ASP A 130 -25.23 24.58 2.29
N TYR A 131 -25.84 23.39 2.25
CA TYR A 131 -25.71 22.42 1.16
C TYR A 131 -26.63 22.70 -0.04
N LEU A 132 -27.58 23.63 0.08
CA LEU A 132 -28.45 24.05 -1.04
C LEU A 132 -27.64 24.64 -2.21
N ILE A 133 -26.39 25.05 -1.96
CA ILE A 133 -25.47 25.52 -3.00
C ILE A 133 -25.28 24.50 -4.14
N PHE A 134 -25.32 23.19 -3.85
CA PHE A 134 -25.25 22.15 -4.89
C PHE A 134 -26.41 22.27 -5.87
N GLN A 135 -27.64 22.34 -5.35
CA GLN A 135 -28.84 22.50 -6.16
C GLN A 135 -28.83 23.83 -6.94
N ASN A 136 -28.41 24.92 -6.29
CA ASN A 136 -28.39 26.25 -6.89
C ASN A 136 -27.40 26.34 -8.06
N LEU A 137 -26.20 25.79 -7.90
CA LEU A 137 -25.19 25.77 -8.96
C LEU A 137 -25.63 24.87 -10.13
N ILE A 138 -26.24 23.71 -9.85
CA ILE A 138 -26.83 22.86 -10.91
C ILE A 138 -27.91 23.61 -11.67
N LYS A 139 -28.79 24.36 -10.97
CA LYS A 139 -29.86 25.15 -11.59
C LYS A 139 -29.33 26.25 -12.53
N GLN A 140 -28.16 26.83 -12.22
CA GLN A 140 -27.55 27.89 -13.01
C GLN A 140 -26.68 27.37 -14.17
N ALA A 141 -26.25 26.11 -14.12
CA ALA A 141 -25.37 25.54 -15.12
C ALA A 141 -26.03 25.46 -16.52
N ASN A 142 -25.25 25.65 -17.57
CA ASN A 142 -25.63 25.26 -18.92
C ASN A 142 -24.81 24.08 -19.44
N PHE A 143 -23.74 23.71 -18.74
CA PHE A 143 -22.89 22.56 -19.02
C PHE A 143 -22.56 21.84 -17.72
N ILE A 144 -22.80 20.53 -17.66
CA ILE A 144 -22.53 19.68 -16.51
C ILE A 144 -21.76 18.44 -16.95
N THR A 145 -20.65 18.13 -16.27
CA THR A 145 -19.97 16.83 -16.41
C THR A 145 -20.16 15.99 -15.16
N LEU A 146 -20.37 14.69 -15.33
CA LEU A 146 -20.54 13.74 -14.23
C LEU A 146 -19.66 12.50 -14.43
N THR A 147 -18.79 12.23 -13.45
CA THR A 147 -17.98 11.00 -13.36
C THR A 147 -18.15 10.38 -11.98
N ILE A 148 -18.96 9.33 -11.87
CA ILE A 148 -19.28 8.67 -10.59
C ILE A 148 -19.59 7.18 -10.80
N GLY A 149 -19.59 6.38 -9.73
CA GLY A 149 -19.89 4.94 -9.74
C GLY A 149 -18.68 4.04 -9.44
N TYR A 150 -17.46 4.59 -9.38
CA TYR A 150 -16.26 3.82 -9.13
C TYR A 150 -16.22 3.23 -7.72
N ASN A 151 -16.49 4.05 -6.70
CA ASN A 151 -16.46 3.60 -5.30
C ASN A 151 -17.48 2.48 -5.05
N GLU A 152 -18.67 2.57 -5.64
CA GLU A 152 -19.70 1.53 -5.56
C GLU A 152 -19.20 0.20 -6.13
N LEU A 153 -18.63 0.23 -7.33
CA LEU A 153 -18.15 -0.98 -7.99
C LEU A 153 -17.03 -1.62 -7.17
N LEU A 154 -16.05 -0.84 -6.72
CA LEU A 154 -14.96 -1.35 -5.89
C LEU A 154 -15.46 -2.05 -4.63
N HIS A 155 -16.35 -1.40 -3.87
CA HIS A 155 -16.83 -1.98 -2.62
C HIS A 155 -17.62 -3.28 -2.82
N ARG A 156 -18.12 -3.54 -4.04
CA ARG A 156 -18.87 -4.74 -4.40
C ARG A 156 -18.04 -5.80 -5.13
N LEU A 157 -16.76 -5.55 -5.43
CA LEU A 157 -15.90 -6.55 -6.07
C LEU A 157 -15.66 -7.75 -5.13
N PRO A 158 -15.69 -8.99 -5.66
CA PRO A 158 -15.43 -10.20 -4.88
C PRO A 158 -13.93 -10.44 -4.64
N TYR A 159 -13.24 -9.50 -3.96
CA TYR A 159 -11.78 -9.47 -3.80
C TYR A 159 -11.18 -10.80 -3.34
N ARG A 160 -11.79 -11.45 -2.34
CA ARG A 160 -11.30 -12.74 -1.83
C ARG A 160 -11.27 -13.83 -2.89
N ARG A 161 -12.30 -13.88 -3.75
CA ARG A 161 -12.38 -14.84 -4.86
C ARG A 161 -11.33 -14.48 -5.93
N ILE A 162 -11.25 -13.21 -6.30
CA ILE A 162 -10.24 -12.70 -7.26
C ILE A 162 -8.82 -13.06 -6.81
N LEU A 163 -8.47 -12.81 -5.54
CA LEU A 163 -7.12 -13.10 -5.04
C LEU A 163 -6.80 -14.60 -5.00
N ARG A 164 -7.82 -15.46 -4.83
CA ARG A 164 -7.69 -16.92 -4.80
C ARG A 164 -7.60 -17.56 -6.18
N LEU A 165 -8.00 -16.87 -7.25
CA LEU A 165 -7.83 -17.36 -8.63
C LEU A 165 -6.39 -17.80 -8.91
N SER A 166 -5.41 -17.00 -8.49
CA SER A 166 -3.98 -17.32 -8.63
C SER A 166 -3.54 -18.64 -7.98
N LYS A 167 -4.35 -19.20 -7.07
CA LYS A 167 -4.11 -20.44 -6.33
C LYS A 167 -4.97 -21.61 -6.84
N ASN A 168 -6.10 -21.37 -7.51
CA ASN A 168 -7.04 -22.41 -7.93
C ASN A 168 -6.79 -22.83 -9.39
N LYS A 169 -5.97 -23.87 -9.58
CA LYS A 169 -5.58 -24.34 -10.92
C LYS A 169 -6.66 -25.18 -11.60
N THR A 170 -7.35 -26.04 -10.87
CA THR A 170 -8.23 -27.07 -11.48
C THR A 170 -9.51 -26.49 -12.05
N ASN A 171 -10.06 -25.42 -11.44
CA ASN A 171 -11.34 -24.81 -11.84
C ASN A 171 -11.19 -23.33 -12.22
N PHE A 172 -9.99 -22.90 -12.62
CA PHE A 172 -9.68 -21.48 -12.86
C PHE A 172 -10.71 -20.79 -13.76
N VAL A 173 -11.01 -21.37 -14.93
CA VAL A 173 -11.91 -20.79 -15.93
C VAL A 173 -13.35 -20.67 -15.41
N ILE A 174 -13.84 -21.69 -14.70
CA ILE A 174 -15.19 -21.69 -14.13
C ILE A 174 -15.29 -20.60 -13.07
N GLU A 175 -14.33 -20.55 -12.14
CA GLU A 175 -14.32 -19.53 -11.09
C GLU A 175 -14.17 -18.11 -11.66
N LEU A 176 -13.35 -17.93 -12.71
CA LEU A 176 -13.20 -16.66 -13.42
C LEU A 176 -14.52 -16.20 -14.03
N LYS A 177 -15.25 -17.10 -14.73
CA LYS A 177 -16.56 -16.79 -15.32
C LYS A 177 -17.60 -16.44 -14.26
N GLU A 178 -17.63 -17.14 -13.14
CA GLU A 178 -18.52 -16.81 -12.02
C GLU A 178 -18.20 -15.44 -11.41
N ILE A 179 -16.93 -15.12 -11.22
CA ILE A 179 -16.48 -13.81 -10.74
C ILE A 179 -16.95 -12.71 -11.68
N ILE A 180 -16.78 -12.90 -13.00
CA ILE A 180 -17.23 -11.94 -14.01
C ILE A 180 -18.74 -11.73 -13.93
N SER A 181 -19.52 -12.82 -13.87
CA SER A 181 -20.99 -12.74 -13.73
C SER A 181 -21.42 -11.96 -12.49
N ILE A 182 -20.72 -12.13 -11.36
CA ILE A 182 -20.98 -11.34 -10.14
C ILE A 182 -20.71 -9.85 -10.38
N ILE A 183 -19.57 -9.51 -10.99
CA ILE A 183 -19.18 -8.12 -11.25
C ILE A 183 -20.20 -7.46 -12.20
N GLU A 184 -20.62 -8.15 -13.25
CA GLU A 184 -21.62 -7.64 -14.21
C GLU A 184 -22.98 -7.41 -13.53
N LYS A 185 -23.44 -8.35 -12.70
CA LYS A 185 -24.70 -8.20 -11.95
C LYS A 185 -24.67 -7.02 -10.97
N GLU A 186 -23.56 -6.83 -10.25
CA GLU A 186 -23.40 -5.69 -9.35
C GLU A 186 -23.35 -4.36 -10.12
N SER A 187 -22.67 -4.34 -11.27
CA SER A 187 -22.62 -3.19 -12.17
C SER A 187 -24.03 -2.77 -12.64
N GLU A 188 -24.89 -3.72 -13.00
CA GLU A 188 -26.28 -3.43 -13.39
C GLU A 188 -27.10 -2.84 -12.23
N ALA A 189 -26.89 -3.33 -11.00
CA ALA A 189 -27.55 -2.79 -9.82
C ALA A 189 -27.13 -1.33 -9.55
N ILE A 190 -25.83 -1.04 -9.66
CA ILE A 190 -25.29 0.32 -9.48
C ILE A 190 -25.85 1.27 -10.56
N ALA A 191 -25.99 0.81 -11.81
CA ALA A 191 -26.51 1.63 -12.89
C ALA A 191 -27.92 2.19 -12.58
N LYS A 192 -28.76 1.44 -11.85
CA LYS A 192 -30.10 1.92 -11.41
C LYS A 192 -30.02 3.09 -10.45
N ASP A 193 -29.07 3.09 -9.51
CA ASP A 193 -28.88 4.21 -8.58
C ASP A 193 -28.25 5.42 -9.28
N TYR A 194 -27.38 5.16 -10.26
CA TYR A 194 -26.81 6.21 -11.10
C TYR A 194 -27.90 6.88 -11.96
N GLU A 195 -28.83 6.11 -12.51
CA GLU A 195 -30.00 6.63 -13.23
C GLU A 195 -30.85 7.58 -12.37
N LYS A 196 -31.12 7.22 -11.10
CA LYS A 196 -31.86 8.08 -10.16
C LYS A 196 -31.16 9.43 -9.93
N LEU A 197 -29.83 9.41 -9.78
CA LEU A 197 -29.03 10.62 -9.61
C LEU A 197 -29.11 11.52 -10.85
N VAL A 198 -28.96 10.94 -12.05
CA VAL A 198 -29.03 11.70 -13.31
C VAL A 198 -30.42 12.30 -13.50
N ASN A 199 -31.48 11.56 -13.21
CA ASN A 199 -32.85 12.06 -13.30
C ASN A 199 -33.12 13.23 -12.33
N LEU A 200 -32.56 13.20 -11.11
CA LEU A 200 -32.64 14.34 -10.19
C LEU A 200 -31.96 15.60 -10.77
N ILE A 201 -30.77 15.46 -11.35
CA ILE A 201 -30.04 16.58 -11.96
C ILE A 201 -30.86 17.17 -13.12
N LYS A 202 -31.41 16.32 -14.01
CA LYS A 202 -32.29 16.75 -15.10
C LYS A 202 -33.57 17.42 -14.62
N GLN A 203 -34.14 16.95 -13.51
CA GLN A 203 -35.33 17.56 -12.91
C GLN A 203 -35.03 18.98 -12.41
N ILE A 204 -33.86 19.18 -11.79
CA ILE A 204 -33.42 20.51 -11.31
C ILE A 204 -33.11 21.43 -12.49
N ASN A 205 -32.47 20.90 -13.54
CA ASN A 205 -32.11 21.67 -14.72
C ASN A 205 -32.28 20.86 -16.02
N PRO A 206 -33.46 20.93 -16.66
CA PRO A 206 -33.70 20.20 -17.91
C PRO A 206 -32.96 20.81 -19.11
N LYS A 207 -32.47 22.06 -19.00
CA LYS A 207 -31.83 22.80 -20.11
C LYS A 207 -30.32 22.57 -20.19
N ALA A 208 -29.65 22.23 -19.08
CA ALA A 208 -28.20 22.01 -19.08
C ALA A 208 -27.77 20.84 -19.98
N HIS A 209 -26.68 21.01 -20.71
CA HIS A 209 -26.01 19.90 -21.39
C HIS A 209 -25.31 19.01 -20.35
N LEU A 210 -25.89 17.85 -20.04
CA LEU A 210 -25.34 16.88 -19.10
C LEU A 210 -24.53 15.81 -19.85
N VAL A 211 -23.24 15.71 -19.52
CA VAL A 211 -22.28 14.77 -20.09
C VAL A 211 -21.81 13.79 -19.03
N LEU A 212 -22.13 12.52 -19.23
CA LEU A 212 -21.59 11.41 -18.45
C LEU A 212 -20.25 10.98 -19.06
N THR A 213 -19.28 10.68 -18.21
CA THR A 213 -17.95 10.22 -18.63
C THR A 213 -17.59 8.93 -17.91
N ASN A 214 -16.71 8.13 -18.52
CA ASN A 214 -16.08 6.99 -17.86
C ASN A 214 -14.80 7.43 -17.10
N TYR A 215 -13.93 6.47 -16.79
CA TYR A 215 -12.65 6.70 -16.10
C TYR A 215 -11.50 6.31 -17.01
N SER A 216 -10.32 6.87 -16.77
CA SER A 216 -9.11 6.16 -17.15
C SER A 216 -8.98 4.89 -16.31
N ASN A 217 -8.44 3.83 -16.90
CA ASN A 217 -8.17 2.60 -16.14
C ASN A 217 -7.33 2.88 -14.88
N LEU A 218 -7.71 2.24 -13.78
CA LEU A 218 -7.15 2.51 -12.44
C LEU A 218 -5.95 1.61 -12.16
N PHE A 219 -4.99 2.08 -11.36
CA PHE A 219 -3.74 1.36 -11.17
C PHE A 219 -3.08 0.95 -12.50
N TYR A 220 -3.20 1.80 -13.52
CA TYR A 220 -2.90 1.43 -14.90
C TYR A 220 -1.49 0.88 -15.09
N ARG A 221 -0.50 1.46 -14.41
CA ARG A 221 0.90 1.01 -14.45
C ARG A 221 1.14 -0.33 -13.78
N LEU A 222 0.18 -0.80 -12.98
CA LEU A 222 0.20 -2.11 -12.33
C LEU A 222 -0.69 -3.14 -13.05
N LYS A 223 -1.29 -2.81 -14.21
CA LYS A 223 -2.16 -3.74 -14.95
C LYS A 223 -1.46 -5.07 -15.24
N GLU A 224 -0.22 -5.03 -15.70
CA GLU A 224 0.56 -6.23 -16.03
C GLU A 224 0.94 -7.01 -14.77
N VAL A 225 1.12 -6.33 -13.65
CA VAL A 225 1.40 -6.99 -12.36
C VAL A 225 0.16 -7.76 -11.89
N PHE A 226 -1.01 -7.14 -12.01
CA PHE A 226 -2.28 -7.77 -11.69
C PHE A 226 -2.55 -8.98 -12.60
N LEU A 227 -2.41 -8.82 -13.92
CA LEU A 227 -2.61 -9.90 -14.88
C LEU A 227 -1.63 -11.06 -14.64
N ASN A 228 -0.33 -10.78 -14.50
CA ASN A 228 0.66 -11.82 -14.23
C ASN A 228 0.45 -12.51 -12.87
N TYR A 229 -0.17 -11.83 -11.90
CA TYR A 229 -0.51 -12.44 -10.62
C TYR A 229 -1.69 -13.42 -10.77
N ILE A 230 -2.74 -13.03 -11.50
CA ILE A 230 -3.95 -13.84 -11.69
C ILE A 230 -3.69 -15.01 -12.66
N TYR A 231 -3.07 -14.75 -13.82
CA TYR A 231 -2.90 -15.70 -14.93
C TYR A 231 -1.51 -16.37 -14.94
N LYS A 232 -0.84 -16.47 -13.80
CA LYS A 232 0.59 -16.86 -13.68
C LYS A 232 1.00 -18.11 -14.48
N ASN A 233 0.08 -19.04 -14.78
CA ASN A 233 0.34 -20.25 -15.54
C ASN A 233 -0.75 -20.59 -16.58
N GLU A 234 -1.69 -19.68 -16.84
CA GLU A 234 -2.84 -19.93 -17.71
C GLU A 234 -2.75 -19.03 -18.94
N ASN A 235 -3.05 -19.55 -20.12
CA ASN A 235 -3.12 -18.76 -21.35
C ASN A 235 -4.59 -18.50 -21.67
N GLU A 236 -5.13 -17.43 -21.10
CA GLU A 236 -6.56 -17.11 -21.18
C GLU A 236 -6.76 -15.78 -21.90
N ASP A 237 -7.69 -15.78 -22.85
CA ASP A 237 -8.06 -14.58 -23.62
C ASP A 237 -8.90 -13.59 -22.79
N ILE A 238 -9.52 -14.07 -21.70
CA ILE A 238 -10.37 -13.26 -20.84
C ILE A 238 -9.51 -12.38 -19.95
N ASN A 239 -9.63 -11.06 -20.08
CA ASN A 239 -8.91 -10.08 -19.28
C ASN A 239 -9.80 -9.50 -18.16
N LEU A 240 -9.70 -10.02 -16.94
CA LEU A 240 -10.49 -9.57 -15.78
C LEU A 240 -10.30 -8.08 -15.46
N TYR A 241 -9.09 -7.55 -15.67
CA TYR A 241 -8.82 -6.12 -15.46
C TYR A 241 -9.63 -5.26 -16.43
N GLN A 242 -9.69 -5.67 -17.70
CA GLN A 242 -10.49 -4.99 -18.71
C GLN A 242 -11.99 -5.13 -18.43
N VAL A 243 -12.46 -6.30 -17.98
CA VAL A 243 -13.87 -6.50 -17.60
C VAL A 243 -14.32 -5.51 -16.53
N ILE A 244 -13.50 -5.29 -15.49
CA ILE A 244 -13.81 -4.32 -14.41
C ILE A 244 -13.90 -2.90 -14.98
N ALA A 245 -12.95 -2.51 -15.85
CA ALA A 245 -12.97 -1.21 -16.52
C ALA A 245 -14.17 -1.02 -17.45
N ASP A 246 -14.53 -2.06 -18.21
CA ASP A 246 -15.66 -2.07 -19.12
C ASP A 246 -16.98 -1.94 -18.37
N CYS A 247 -17.12 -2.54 -17.19
CA CYS A 247 -18.31 -2.38 -16.35
C CYS A 247 -18.55 -0.90 -15.97
N LEU A 248 -17.50 -0.17 -15.57
CA LEU A 248 -17.61 1.28 -15.29
C LEU A 248 -18.12 2.06 -16.51
N SER A 249 -17.59 1.76 -17.69
CA SER A 249 -18.00 2.42 -18.94
C SER A 249 -19.43 2.03 -19.34
N LYS A 250 -19.79 0.74 -19.23
CA LYS A 250 -21.13 0.21 -19.53
C LYS A 250 -22.19 0.87 -18.66
N MET A 251 -21.94 1.07 -17.36
CA MET A 251 -22.89 1.76 -16.48
C MET A 251 -23.24 3.16 -17.00
N ALA A 252 -22.23 3.97 -17.32
CA ALA A 252 -22.44 5.33 -17.83
C ALA A 252 -23.17 5.33 -19.20
N ILE A 253 -22.85 4.39 -20.10
CA ILE A 253 -23.53 4.24 -21.40
C ILE A 253 -25.00 3.86 -21.23
N VAL A 254 -25.32 2.91 -20.34
CA VAL A 254 -26.70 2.49 -20.08
C VAL A 254 -27.51 3.65 -19.53
N VAL A 255 -26.96 4.34 -18.51
CA VAL A 255 -27.63 5.50 -17.90
C VAL A 255 -27.82 6.63 -18.90
N SER A 256 -26.83 6.93 -19.75
CA SER A 256 -26.94 8.01 -20.74
C SER A 256 -28.06 7.74 -21.75
N LYS A 257 -28.25 6.48 -22.15
CA LYS A 257 -29.33 6.06 -23.05
C LYS A 257 -30.70 6.16 -22.36
N ASN A 258 -30.82 5.63 -21.14
CA ASN A 258 -32.10 5.62 -20.40
C ASN A 258 -32.57 7.04 -20.04
N THR A 259 -31.63 7.95 -19.83
CA THR A 259 -31.92 9.32 -19.37
C THR A 259 -31.76 10.36 -20.45
N ASP A 260 -31.55 10.01 -21.72
CA ASP A 260 -31.31 10.95 -22.83
C ASP A 260 -30.27 12.04 -22.46
N CYS A 261 -29.06 11.60 -22.09
CA CYS A 261 -27.90 12.45 -21.81
C CYS A 261 -26.74 12.07 -22.73
N SER A 262 -25.75 12.97 -22.84
CA SER A 262 -24.53 12.66 -23.60
C SER A 262 -23.63 11.72 -22.79
N TYR A 263 -23.00 10.75 -23.44
CA TYR A 263 -21.88 9.98 -22.92
C TYR A 263 -20.64 10.21 -23.79
N VAL A 264 -19.51 10.50 -23.15
CA VAL A 264 -18.20 10.66 -23.79
C VAL A 264 -17.18 9.75 -23.12
N ASP A 265 -16.52 8.92 -23.93
CA ASP A 265 -15.39 8.10 -23.50
C ASP A 265 -14.11 8.95 -23.46
N ILE A 266 -13.52 9.08 -22.28
CA ILE A 266 -12.33 9.88 -22.00
C ILE A 266 -11.03 9.05 -21.91
N PHE A 267 -11.07 7.76 -22.27
CA PHE A 267 -9.93 6.85 -22.12
C PHE A 267 -9.50 6.19 -23.45
N GLU A 268 -8.46 6.75 -24.06
CA GLU A 268 -7.81 6.20 -25.26
C GLU A 268 -6.72 5.16 -24.89
N ALA A 269 -7.10 3.91 -24.63
CA ALA A 269 -6.20 2.87 -24.12
C ALA A 269 -4.82 2.82 -24.82
N LYS A 270 -4.78 2.86 -26.16
CA LYS A 270 -3.52 2.81 -26.93
C LYS A 270 -2.61 4.02 -26.69
N TYR A 271 -3.17 5.21 -26.48
CA TYR A 271 -2.38 6.39 -26.11
C TYR A 271 -1.80 6.21 -24.70
N TRP A 272 -2.63 5.77 -23.76
CA TRP A 272 -2.19 5.55 -22.38
C TRP A 272 -1.11 4.48 -22.28
N ASP A 273 -1.18 3.41 -23.07
CA ASP A 273 -0.15 2.37 -23.13
C ASP A 273 1.22 2.94 -23.48
N ASN A 274 1.27 3.82 -24.49
CA ASN A 274 2.51 4.42 -24.99
C ASN A 274 3.10 5.48 -24.05
N TYR A 275 2.30 6.04 -23.15
CA TYR A 275 2.59 7.30 -22.47
C TYR A 275 2.30 7.30 -20.96
N SER A 276 1.98 6.13 -20.39
CA SER A 276 1.62 5.99 -18.98
C SER A 276 2.69 6.50 -18.01
N ASN A 277 3.97 6.47 -18.41
CA ASN A 277 5.09 6.93 -17.60
C ASN A 277 5.03 8.43 -17.23
N TYR A 278 4.42 9.29 -18.05
CA TYR A 278 4.21 10.70 -17.70
C TYR A 278 2.76 11.05 -17.40
N LEU A 279 1.78 10.28 -17.87
CA LEU A 279 0.38 10.46 -17.49
C LEU A 279 0.13 9.99 -16.04
N LEU A 280 0.89 8.98 -15.60
CA LEU A 280 0.94 8.43 -14.25
C LEU A 280 2.40 8.31 -13.79
N GLU A 281 3.03 9.43 -13.47
CA GLU A 281 4.45 9.44 -13.08
C GLU A 281 4.75 8.54 -11.87
N ASN A 282 3.76 8.32 -11.01
CA ASN A 282 3.84 7.35 -9.93
C ASN A 282 3.34 5.96 -10.37
N PRO A 283 4.13 4.88 -10.25
CA PRO A 283 3.68 3.53 -10.60
C PRO A 283 2.60 2.98 -9.65
N PHE A 284 2.49 3.51 -8.43
CA PHE A 284 1.47 3.13 -7.44
C PHE A 284 0.21 3.99 -7.49
N SER A 285 0.16 4.97 -8.40
CA SER A 285 -1.01 5.82 -8.55
C SER A 285 -2.27 5.02 -8.89
N ILE A 286 -3.33 5.25 -8.12
CA ILE A 286 -4.67 4.75 -8.43
C ILE A 286 -5.25 5.50 -9.63
N MET A 287 -5.07 6.82 -9.64
CA MET A 287 -5.63 7.77 -10.60
C MET A 287 -4.51 8.52 -11.34
N PRO A 288 -4.83 9.18 -12.46
CA PRO A 288 -3.83 9.92 -13.22
C PRO A 288 -3.21 11.08 -12.44
N THR A 289 -2.05 11.53 -12.90
CA THR A 289 -1.48 12.80 -12.47
C THR A 289 -2.10 13.95 -13.27
N GLU A 290 -1.72 15.19 -12.98
CA GLU A 290 -2.22 16.39 -13.66
C GLU A 290 -2.05 16.32 -15.20
N LYS A 291 -1.00 15.65 -15.70
CA LYS A 291 -0.81 15.42 -17.14
C LYS A 291 -1.89 14.51 -17.73
N GLY A 292 -2.25 13.45 -17.01
CA GLY A 292 -3.35 12.57 -17.39
C GLY A 292 -4.70 13.28 -17.36
N TYR A 293 -4.96 14.08 -16.31
CA TYR A 293 -6.16 14.90 -16.23
C TYR A 293 -6.27 15.94 -17.36
N LYS A 294 -5.14 16.53 -17.76
CA LYS A 294 -5.10 17.43 -18.92
C LYS A 294 -5.38 16.71 -20.23
N LYS A 295 -4.84 15.50 -20.45
CA LYS A 295 -5.18 14.66 -21.62
C LYS A 295 -6.68 14.37 -21.67
N ILE A 296 -7.26 13.96 -20.53
CA ILE A 296 -8.71 13.73 -20.40
C ILE A 296 -9.51 14.98 -20.78
N ALA A 297 -9.13 16.15 -20.24
CA ALA A 297 -9.83 17.39 -20.53
C ALA A 297 -9.75 17.79 -22.00
N TYR A 298 -8.59 17.61 -22.63
CA TYR A 298 -8.38 17.94 -24.03
C TYR A 298 -9.18 17.01 -24.96
N ASP A 299 -9.19 15.71 -24.67
CA ASP A 299 -10.01 14.75 -25.42
C ASP A 299 -11.50 15.04 -25.25
N LEU A 300 -11.94 15.31 -24.01
CA LEU A 300 -13.32 15.64 -23.72
C LEU A 300 -13.75 16.90 -24.47
N PHE A 301 -12.94 17.96 -24.45
CA PHE A 301 -13.22 19.16 -25.24
C PHE A 301 -13.26 18.88 -26.74
N ALA A 302 -12.26 18.17 -27.27
CA ALA A 302 -12.21 17.80 -28.69
C ALA A 302 -13.47 17.04 -29.13
N LYS A 303 -13.91 16.04 -28.37
CA LYS A 303 -15.13 15.28 -28.66
C LYS A 303 -16.41 16.10 -28.59
N LEU A 304 -16.47 17.06 -27.66
CA LEU A 304 -17.62 17.94 -27.52
C LEU A 304 -17.65 19.09 -28.53
N ALA A 305 -16.52 19.39 -29.18
CA ALA A 305 -16.38 20.48 -30.15
C ALA A 305 -16.32 20.02 -31.61
N LEU A 306 -15.92 18.77 -31.88
CA LEU A 306 -15.68 18.28 -33.24
C LEU A 306 -16.93 18.32 -34.12
N ASN A 307 -16.72 18.54 -35.42
CA ASN A 307 -17.77 18.40 -36.41
C ASN A 307 -18.01 16.91 -36.66
N LYS A 308 -19.12 16.41 -36.13
CA LYS A 308 -19.52 15.01 -36.19
C LYS A 308 -19.83 14.51 -37.61
N LYS A 309 -20.21 15.41 -38.53
CA LYS A 309 -20.51 15.01 -39.93
C LYS A 309 -19.23 14.64 -40.67
N ASP A 310 -18.14 15.33 -40.36
CA ASP A 310 -16.89 15.21 -41.10
C ASP A 310 -15.91 14.23 -40.45
N ILE A 311 -15.99 14.03 -39.13
CA ILE A 311 -14.96 13.27 -38.40
C ILE A 311 -14.78 11.82 -38.88
N VAL A 312 -15.84 11.15 -39.34
CA VAL A 312 -15.72 9.79 -39.89
C VAL A 312 -14.88 9.80 -41.18
N LEU A 313 -15.12 10.76 -42.06
CA LEU A 313 -14.33 10.94 -43.29
C LEU A 313 -12.91 11.39 -42.97
N ASP A 314 -12.74 12.28 -42.00
CA ASP A 314 -11.42 12.73 -41.54
C ASP A 314 -10.57 11.56 -41.02
N MET A 315 -11.17 10.63 -40.26
CA MET A 315 -10.47 9.45 -39.75
C MET A 315 -10.04 8.47 -40.83
N SER A 316 -10.67 8.49 -42.01
CA SER A 316 -10.28 7.67 -43.16
C SER A 316 -9.30 8.38 -44.09
N ASN A 317 -9.44 9.70 -44.30
CA ASN A 317 -8.84 10.40 -45.44
C ASN A 317 -7.90 11.56 -45.04
N ASN A 318 -7.99 12.10 -43.82
CA ASN A 318 -7.20 13.26 -43.41
C ASN A 318 -5.86 12.84 -42.81
N ILE A 319 -4.90 12.49 -43.68
CA ILE A 319 -3.57 11.97 -43.31
C ILE A 319 -2.85 12.92 -42.33
N ASN A 320 -2.99 14.24 -42.51
CA ASN A 320 -2.36 15.23 -41.63
C ASN A 320 -2.96 15.22 -40.21
N LEU A 321 -4.27 15.07 -40.07
CA LEU A 321 -4.90 14.89 -38.76
C LEU A 321 -4.42 13.59 -38.11
N ILE A 322 -4.51 12.49 -38.85
CA ILE A 322 -4.21 11.13 -38.37
C ILE A 322 -2.77 11.05 -37.86
N ASN A 323 -1.79 11.42 -38.70
CA ASN A 323 -0.37 11.25 -38.37
C ASN A 323 0.08 12.15 -37.21
N ASN A 324 -0.47 13.36 -37.10
CA ASN A 324 0.00 14.32 -36.09
C ASN A 324 -0.72 14.19 -34.75
N TYR A 325 -2.00 13.80 -34.75
CA TYR A 325 -2.86 13.92 -33.57
C TYR A 325 -3.55 12.63 -33.12
N ILE A 326 -3.69 11.63 -33.99
CA ILE A 326 -4.47 10.43 -33.68
C ILE A 326 -3.54 9.27 -33.30
N THR A 327 -3.92 8.49 -32.28
CA THR A 327 -3.20 7.25 -31.92
C THR A 327 -4.05 6.02 -32.22
N ASP A 328 -5.36 6.11 -31.93
CA ASP A 328 -6.37 5.15 -32.33
C ASP A 328 -7.56 5.88 -32.96
N GLN A 329 -7.83 5.63 -34.24
CA GLN A 329 -8.97 6.21 -34.97
C GLN A 329 -10.30 5.75 -34.38
N THR A 330 -10.37 4.49 -33.91
CA THR A 330 -11.60 3.88 -33.37
C THR A 330 -12.08 4.62 -32.12
N TYR A 331 -11.14 5.06 -31.27
CA TYR A 331 -11.42 5.81 -30.06
C TYR A 331 -12.23 7.11 -30.31
N TRP A 332 -12.00 7.77 -31.45
CA TRP A 332 -12.65 9.04 -31.79
C TRP A 332 -14.03 8.89 -32.43
N ILE A 333 -14.37 7.70 -32.93
CA ILE A 333 -15.65 7.45 -33.62
C ILE A 333 -16.59 6.52 -32.85
N LYS A 334 -16.09 5.72 -31.90
CA LYS A 334 -16.89 4.68 -31.22
C LYS A 334 -18.07 5.21 -30.40
N ASP A 335 -17.93 6.40 -29.81
CA ASP A 335 -18.94 7.07 -28.97
C ASP A 335 -19.61 8.27 -29.68
N ILE A 336 -19.37 8.46 -30.98
CA ILE A 336 -19.93 9.61 -31.72
C ILE A 336 -21.47 9.65 -31.67
N LYS A 337 -22.13 8.49 -31.56
CA LYS A 337 -23.59 8.41 -31.50
C LYS A 337 -24.14 8.66 -30.09
N THR A 338 -23.29 8.71 -29.06
CA THR A 338 -23.73 8.83 -27.67
C THR A 338 -23.61 10.25 -27.10
N HIS A 339 -23.02 11.21 -27.82
CA HIS A 339 -22.95 12.61 -27.39
C HIS A 339 -23.38 13.58 -28.49
N GLN A 340 -23.76 14.79 -28.10
CA GLN A 340 -24.00 15.91 -29.03
C GLN A 340 -22.73 16.75 -29.20
N GLN A 341 -22.67 17.57 -30.26
CA GLN A 341 -21.69 18.65 -30.33
C GLN A 341 -22.22 19.79 -29.43
N ILE A 342 -21.50 20.07 -28.35
CA ILE A 342 -21.90 21.05 -27.34
C ILE A 342 -21.26 22.40 -27.62
N PHE A 343 -20.02 22.42 -28.12
CA PHE A 343 -19.26 23.66 -28.35
C PHE A 343 -19.09 23.90 -29.85
N ASN A 344 -19.49 25.07 -30.32
CA ASN A 344 -19.25 25.47 -31.70
C ASN A 344 -18.00 26.37 -31.78
N THR A 345 -16.93 25.89 -32.40
CA THR A 345 -15.64 26.60 -32.44
C THR A 345 -15.31 27.23 -33.80
N ASN A 346 -16.18 27.10 -34.81
CA ASN A 346 -15.95 27.52 -36.21
C ASN A 346 -14.68 26.95 -36.89
N TYR A 347 -13.96 26.03 -36.24
CA TYR A 347 -12.76 25.37 -36.77
C TYR A 347 -13.15 24.05 -37.44
N ASN A 348 -12.44 23.68 -38.51
CA ASN A 348 -12.49 22.30 -38.98
C ASN A 348 -11.76 21.37 -38.00
N ASN A 349 -11.97 20.05 -38.12
CA ASN A 349 -11.43 19.08 -37.17
C ASN A 349 -9.88 19.12 -37.10
N TYR A 350 -9.16 19.28 -38.22
CA TYR A 350 -7.70 19.41 -38.18
C TYR A 350 -7.23 20.64 -37.38
N GLN A 351 -7.84 21.80 -37.63
CA GLN A 351 -7.54 23.05 -36.91
C GLN A 351 -7.89 22.94 -35.43
N LEU A 352 -9.02 22.31 -35.10
CA LEU A 352 -9.45 22.06 -33.73
C LEU A 352 -8.37 21.28 -32.97
N PHE A 353 -7.94 20.13 -33.49
CA PHE A 353 -6.90 19.31 -32.86
C PHE A 353 -5.55 20.04 -32.77
N LYS A 354 -5.15 20.76 -33.82
CA LYS A 354 -3.92 21.57 -33.79
C LYS A 354 -3.96 22.63 -32.69
N ASN A 355 -5.10 23.29 -32.49
CA ASN A 355 -5.25 24.31 -31.46
C ASN A 355 -5.29 23.70 -30.05
N ILE A 356 -5.90 22.53 -29.87
CA ILE A 356 -5.96 21.80 -28.60
C ILE A 356 -4.60 21.25 -28.19
N TYR A 357 -3.94 20.49 -29.08
CA TYR A 357 -2.75 19.71 -28.74
C TYR A 357 -1.43 20.39 -29.12
N GLY A 358 -1.46 21.40 -29.98
CA GLY A 358 -0.28 22.15 -30.44
C GLY A 358 0.37 21.55 -31.69
N LYS A 359 1.69 21.39 -31.69
CA LYS A 359 2.46 20.87 -32.85
C LYS A 359 2.15 19.41 -33.18
N ASN A 360 1.77 18.62 -32.18
CA ASN A 360 1.40 17.21 -32.28
C ASN A 360 0.56 16.81 -31.05
N LYS A 361 0.05 15.57 -31.02
CA LYS A 361 -0.77 15.02 -29.93
C LYS A 361 -0.20 15.22 -28.51
N ASN A 362 1.11 15.30 -28.34
CA ASN A 362 1.74 15.35 -27.02
C ASN A 362 2.13 16.77 -26.58
N SER A 363 2.26 17.72 -27.51
CA SER A 363 3.05 18.93 -27.27
C SER A 363 2.50 19.81 -26.14
N LYS A 364 1.19 20.12 -26.14
CA LYS A 364 0.54 20.87 -25.06
C LYS A 364 0.27 20.03 -23.81
N ILE A 365 0.16 18.71 -23.95
CA ILE A 365 -0.01 17.78 -22.81
C ILE A 365 1.25 17.79 -21.94
N ILE A 366 2.44 17.76 -22.56
CA ILE A 366 3.69 17.75 -21.80
C ILE A 366 4.00 19.13 -21.22
N SER A 367 3.81 20.21 -22.01
CA SER A 367 4.09 21.58 -21.56
C SER A 367 3.22 22.02 -20.39
N TYR A 368 3.73 22.86 -19.48
CA TYR A 368 2.94 23.34 -18.35
C TYR A 368 1.94 24.42 -18.78
N THR A 369 0.66 24.23 -18.44
CA THR A 369 -0.37 25.29 -18.54
C THR A 369 -0.18 26.32 -17.43
N ASN A 370 -0.96 27.40 -17.48
CA ASN A 370 -0.94 28.42 -16.42
C ASN A 370 -1.37 27.84 -15.06
N LEU A 371 -2.27 26.85 -15.04
CA LEU A 371 -2.68 26.13 -13.82
C LEU A 371 -1.49 25.37 -13.21
N GLU A 372 -0.76 24.62 -14.03
CA GLU A 372 0.40 23.83 -13.59
C GLU A 372 1.55 24.73 -13.14
N LYS A 373 1.83 25.83 -13.85
CA LYS A 373 2.88 26.80 -13.50
C LYS A 373 2.68 27.44 -12.12
N LYS A 374 1.43 27.64 -11.68
CA LYS A 374 1.13 28.16 -10.34
C LYS A 374 1.33 27.14 -9.23
N SER A 375 1.42 25.85 -9.58
CA SER A 375 1.42 24.73 -8.64
C SER A 375 2.69 23.89 -8.71
N VAL A 376 3.76 24.37 -9.36
CA VAL A 376 4.97 23.58 -9.66
C VAL A 376 5.57 22.93 -8.40
N ASP A 377 5.57 23.63 -7.27
CA ASP A 377 6.18 23.15 -6.04
C ASP A 377 5.55 21.87 -5.47
N ILE A 378 4.27 21.64 -5.76
CA ILE A 378 3.50 20.47 -5.31
C ILE A 378 3.43 19.35 -6.36
N LEU A 379 3.95 19.55 -7.57
CA LEU A 379 3.90 18.59 -8.68
C LEU A 379 5.06 17.59 -8.71
N LYS A 380 5.83 17.50 -7.62
CA LYS A 380 6.94 16.55 -7.47
C LYS A 380 6.42 15.11 -7.54
N GLN A 381 7.18 14.20 -8.13
CA GLN A 381 6.81 12.79 -8.35
C GLN A 381 6.84 11.91 -7.06
N PHE A 382 6.57 12.49 -5.89
CA PHE A 382 6.62 11.82 -4.61
C PHE A 382 5.26 11.19 -4.28
N TYR A 383 5.21 9.90 -3.94
CA TYR A 383 3.97 9.29 -3.43
C TYR A 383 3.65 9.86 -2.05
N ASN A 384 2.51 10.53 -1.89
CA ASN A 384 2.11 11.18 -0.66
C ASN A 384 0.62 10.95 -0.41
N THR A 385 0.20 9.86 0.22
CA THR A 385 -1.23 9.59 0.46
C THR A 385 -1.55 9.32 1.93
N SER A 386 -0.55 9.25 2.80
CA SER A 386 -0.75 8.88 4.21
C SER A 386 -1.73 9.81 4.94
N ASP A 387 -1.64 11.12 4.73
CA ASP A 387 -2.54 12.08 5.40
C ASP A 387 -4.01 11.89 4.96
N TYR A 388 -4.23 11.65 3.67
CA TYR A 388 -5.57 11.35 3.14
C TYR A 388 -6.13 10.04 3.68
N LEU A 389 -5.32 8.99 3.76
CA LEU A 389 -5.72 7.70 4.33
C LEU A 389 -6.00 7.79 5.84
N ASP A 390 -5.24 8.62 6.57
CA ASP A 390 -5.46 8.89 8.00
C ASP A 390 -6.82 9.54 8.21
N LEU A 391 -7.12 10.62 7.48
CA LEU A 391 -8.40 11.33 7.56
C LEU A 391 -9.58 10.44 7.16
N LEU A 392 -9.46 9.69 6.06
CA LEU A 392 -10.48 8.73 5.66
C LEU A 392 -10.74 7.70 6.77
N THR A 393 -9.69 7.15 7.37
CA THR A 393 -9.83 6.12 8.41
C THR A 393 -10.40 6.68 9.72
N ARG A 394 -10.05 7.92 10.07
CA ARG A 394 -10.54 8.57 11.30
C ARG A 394 -12.00 8.96 11.21
N TYR A 395 -12.36 9.68 10.15
CA TYR A 395 -13.60 10.44 10.07
C TYR A 395 -14.65 9.77 9.20
N SER A 396 -14.27 8.93 8.24
CA SER A 396 -15.27 8.20 7.46
C SER A 396 -15.58 6.84 8.08
N ASN A 397 -16.78 6.32 7.83
CA ASN A 397 -17.15 4.92 8.14
C ASN A 397 -16.40 3.90 7.25
N ASN A 398 -15.36 4.32 6.51
CA ASN A 398 -14.59 3.42 5.65
C ASN A 398 -13.76 2.48 6.51
N SER A 399 -13.88 1.19 6.23
CA SER A 399 -13.18 0.12 6.93
C SER A 399 -11.85 -0.22 6.25
N LEU A 400 -11.05 0.79 5.87
CA LEU A 400 -9.73 0.59 5.24
C LEU A 400 -8.85 -0.39 6.04
N TYR A 401 -8.92 -0.31 7.37
CA TYR A 401 -8.26 -1.24 8.29
C TYR A 401 -8.75 -2.70 8.14
N GLN A 402 -10.03 -2.94 7.79
CA GLN A 402 -10.56 -4.29 7.55
C GLN A 402 -9.98 -4.92 6.28
N TYR A 403 -9.64 -4.13 5.25
CA TYR A 403 -8.91 -4.67 4.09
C TYR A 403 -7.50 -5.12 4.49
N THR A 404 -6.81 -4.36 5.35
CA THR A 404 -5.49 -4.78 5.86
C THR A 404 -5.55 -6.04 6.70
N LYS A 405 -6.59 -6.17 7.53
CA LYS A 405 -6.91 -7.40 8.28
C LYS A 405 -7.22 -8.55 7.33
N GLY A 406 -8.09 -8.35 6.35
CA GLY A 406 -8.45 -9.37 5.36
C GLY A 406 -7.23 -9.86 4.58
N PHE A 407 -6.34 -8.95 4.19
CA PHE A 407 -5.07 -9.30 3.56
C PHE A 407 -4.16 -10.12 4.49
N PHE A 408 -4.04 -9.74 5.76
CA PHE A 408 -3.29 -10.52 6.75
C PHE A 408 -3.87 -11.93 6.86
N ASP A 409 -5.18 -12.05 7.03
CA ASP A 409 -5.88 -13.33 7.17
C ASP A 409 -5.70 -14.21 5.92
N ASP A 410 -5.84 -13.66 4.72
CA ASP A 410 -5.68 -14.43 3.46
C ASP A 410 -4.22 -14.81 3.18
N LYS A 411 -3.25 -13.97 3.58
CA LYS A 411 -1.81 -14.24 3.43
C LYS A 411 -1.34 -15.33 4.38
N PHE A 412 -1.83 -15.31 5.61
CA PHE A 412 -1.42 -16.21 6.69
C PHE A 412 -2.45 -17.31 7.01
N MET A 413 -3.43 -17.53 6.13
CA MET A 413 -4.48 -18.54 6.35
C MET A 413 -3.91 -19.94 6.65
N THR A 414 -2.89 -20.38 5.89
CA THR A 414 -2.24 -21.69 6.10
C THR A 414 -1.29 -21.71 7.30
N PHE A 415 -1.02 -20.55 7.90
CA PHE A 415 -0.13 -20.39 9.05
C PHE A 415 -0.92 -20.50 10.36
N PHE A 416 -2.22 -20.22 10.36
CA PHE A 416 -3.05 -20.25 11.57
C PHE A 416 -3.12 -21.61 12.26
N SER A 417 -3.18 -22.71 11.49
CA SER A 417 -3.18 -24.06 12.07
C SER A 417 -1.80 -24.52 12.56
N LYS A 418 -0.73 -23.79 12.23
CA LYS A 418 0.65 -24.20 12.46
C LYS A 418 1.38 -23.34 13.49
N TYR A 419 1.01 -22.06 13.62
CA TYR A 419 1.72 -21.09 14.45
C TYR A 419 0.72 -20.29 15.31
N ASN A 420 0.71 -20.59 16.61
CA ASN A 420 -0.18 -19.94 17.59
C ASN A 420 0.07 -18.43 17.67
N SER A 421 1.29 -17.98 17.41
CA SER A 421 1.63 -16.55 17.36
C SER A 421 0.91 -15.81 16.24
N ILE A 422 0.76 -16.44 15.08
CA ILE A 422 0.10 -15.85 13.92
C ILE A 422 -1.42 -15.80 14.14
N GLU A 423 -1.98 -16.83 14.77
CA GLU A 423 -3.39 -16.83 15.22
C GLU A 423 -3.65 -15.74 16.27
N ALA A 424 -2.75 -15.56 17.25
CA ALA A 424 -2.87 -14.52 18.26
C ALA A 424 -2.83 -13.10 17.66
N ILE A 425 -1.95 -12.87 16.66
CA ILE A 425 -1.92 -11.60 15.91
C ILE A 425 -3.23 -11.40 15.14
N SER A 426 -3.75 -12.41 14.44
CA SER A 426 -5.04 -12.30 13.75
C SER A 426 -6.16 -11.97 14.74
N THR A 427 -6.18 -12.61 15.91
CA THR A 427 -7.18 -12.36 16.96
C THR A 427 -7.10 -10.94 17.50
N PHE A 428 -5.90 -10.41 17.73
CA PHE A 428 -5.70 -9.02 18.11
C PHE A 428 -6.23 -8.05 17.03
N LEU A 429 -5.93 -8.32 15.76
CA LEU A 429 -6.42 -7.54 14.62
C LEU A 429 -7.91 -7.76 14.32
N LYS A 430 -8.58 -8.75 14.94
CA LYS A 430 -10.04 -8.89 14.85
C LYS A 430 -10.77 -7.79 15.62
N ASN A 431 -10.15 -7.22 16.65
CA ASN A 431 -10.67 -6.06 17.34
C ASN A 431 -10.62 -4.82 16.42
N GLN A 432 -11.78 -4.22 16.14
CA GLN A 432 -11.86 -3.07 15.23
C GLN A 432 -11.08 -1.85 15.73
N LYS A 433 -11.10 -1.58 17.04
CA LYS A 433 -10.34 -0.48 17.66
C LYS A 433 -8.85 -0.67 17.40
N TRP A 434 -8.32 -1.85 17.74
CA TRP A 434 -6.89 -2.12 17.60
C TRP A 434 -6.43 -2.22 16.15
N SER A 435 -7.23 -2.80 15.28
CA SER A 435 -6.94 -2.82 13.84
C SER A 435 -6.86 -1.40 13.27
N LYS A 436 -7.81 -0.51 13.65
CA LYS A 436 -7.79 0.91 13.27
C LYS A 436 -6.54 1.61 13.81
N GLU A 437 -6.21 1.46 15.10
CA GLU A 437 -5.03 2.10 15.70
C GLU A 437 -3.70 1.62 15.09
N VAL A 438 -3.57 0.32 14.81
CA VAL A 438 -2.39 -0.24 14.13
C VAL A 438 -2.25 0.36 12.74
N PHE A 439 -3.34 0.43 11.97
CA PHE A 439 -3.32 1.04 10.64
C PHE A 439 -2.90 2.51 10.68
N LEU A 440 -3.53 3.31 11.54
CA LEU A 440 -3.21 4.73 11.73
C LEU A 440 -1.75 4.92 12.17
N THR A 441 -1.23 4.04 13.03
CA THR A 441 0.17 4.07 13.48
C THR A 441 1.16 3.83 12.33
N LEU A 442 0.82 2.95 11.38
CA LEU A 442 1.68 2.65 10.23
C LEU A 442 1.82 3.83 9.27
N ILE A 443 0.73 4.54 8.99
CA ILE A 443 0.70 5.67 8.05
C ILE A 443 1.08 7.02 8.69
N LYS A 444 1.12 7.07 10.02
CA LYS A 444 1.43 8.30 10.77
C LYS A 444 2.71 8.99 10.27
N ASN A 445 2.62 10.32 10.15
CA ASN A 445 3.71 11.21 9.77
C ASN A 445 4.36 10.94 8.40
N GLY A 446 3.68 10.23 7.48
CA GLY A 446 4.18 9.98 6.12
C GLY A 446 5.48 9.17 6.08
N LYS A 447 5.78 8.40 7.13
CA LYS A 447 7.00 7.55 7.16
C LYS A 447 6.89 6.41 6.17
N LEU A 448 5.69 5.85 6.01
CA LEU A 448 5.39 4.85 5.00
C LEU A 448 5.51 5.43 3.59
N ASP A 449 5.02 6.64 3.36
CA ASP A 449 5.14 7.34 2.07
C ASP A 449 6.60 7.49 1.63
N LYS A 450 7.51 7.82 2.57
CA LYS A 450 8.96 7.85 2.29
C LYS A 450 9.51 6.50 1.84
N MET A 451 9.09 5.40 2.49
CA MET A 451 9.48 4.06 2.08
C MET A 451 8.91 3.69 0.71
N LEU A 452 7.64 4.03 0.45
CA LEU A 452 7.00 3.80 -0.84
C LEU A 452 7.67 4.59 -1.96
N PHE A 453 8.14 5.80 -1.69
CA PHE A 453 8.90 6.61 -2.65
C PHE A 453 10.26 5.98 -3.00
N GLU A 454 11.00 5.50 -2.00
CA GLU A 454 12.26 4.78 -2.27
C GLU A 454 12.00 3.51 -3.08
N PHE A 455 10.95 2.76 -2.71
CA PHE A 455 10.53 1.58 -3.44
C PHE A 455 10.12 1.91 -4.89
N GLN A 456 9.37 2.99 -5.10
CA GLN A 456 9.00 3.54 -6.40
C GLN A 456 10.25 3.82 -7.24
N ASN A 457 11.24 4.51 -6.70
CA ASN A 457 12.46 4.87 -7.45
C ASN A 457 13.23 3.63 -7.92
N LEU A 458 13.28 2.58 -7.09
CA LEU A 458 13.87 1.30 -7.47
C LEU A 458 13.10 0.61 -8.60
N ILE A 459 11.77 0.67 -8.59
CA ILE A 459 10.91 0.13 -9.65
C ILE A 459 11.08 0.92 -10.96
N LEU A 460 11.06 2.25 -10.90
CA LEU A 460 11.22 3.12 -12.06
C LEU A 460 12.57 2.92 -12.75
N LYS A 461 13.64 2.72 -11.97
CA LYS A 461 14.97 2.39 -12.52
C LYS A 461 14.97 1.08 -13.33
N GLN A 462 14.18 0.09 -12.93
CA GLN A 462 14.04 -1.17 -13.67
C GLN A 462 13.21 -1.01 -14.94
N GLU A 463 12.14 -0.21 -14.87
CA GLU A 463 11.24 0.04 -16.00
C GLU A 463 11.95 0.77 -17.15
N LEU A 464 12.79 1.77 -16.86
CA LEU A 464 13.60 2.47 -17.86
C LEU A 464 14.42 1.52 -18.75
N ASN A 465 14.82 0.37 -18.21
CA ASN A 465 15.64 -0.63 -18.91
C ASN A 465 14.81 -1.71 -19.66
N GLN A 466 13.52 -1.87 -19.37
CA GLN A 466 12.73 -3.05 -19.75
C GLN A 466 11.33 -2.73 -20.29
N GLN A 467 10.92 -1.45 -20.31
CA GLN A 467 9.64 -0.89 -20.79
C GLN A 467 8.37 -1.31 -20.02
N ILE A 468 8.32 -2.49 -19.37
CA ILE A 468 7.14 -2.98 -18.65
C ILE A 468 7.50 -3.42 -17.22
N ILE A 469 6.67 -3.04 -16.24
CA ILE A 469 6.82 -3.45 -14.84
C ILE A 469 6.28 -4.88 -14.61
N LYS A 470 7.15 -5.80 -14.21
CA LYS A 470 6.81 -7.22 -13.91
C LYS A 470 6.85 -7.51 -12.41
N PRO A 471 6.09 -8.50 -11.89
CA PRO A 471 6.07 -8.86 -10.46
C PRO A 471 7.46 -9.14 -9.85
N LYS A 472 8.38 -9.77 -10.62
CA LYS A 472 9.74 -10.05 -10.16
C LYS A 472 10.53 -8.79 -9.76
N TYR A 473 10.24 -7.64 -10.38
CA TYR A 473 10.92 -6.38 -10.08
C TYR A 473 10.50 -5.79 -8.74
N PHE A 474 9.25 -6.00 -8.33
CA PHE A 474 8.80 -5.63 -6.98
C PHE A 474 9.55 -6.43 -5.93
N TYR A 475 9.74 -7.73 -6.14
CA TYR A 475 10.47 -8.57 -5.20
C TYR A 475 11.95 -8.15 -5.09
N SER A 476 12.63 -7.88 -6.21
CA SER A 476 14.02 -7.44 -6.19
C SER A 476 14.17 -6.05 -5.54
N ALA A 477 13.30 -5.10 -5.91
CA ALA A 477 13.31 -3.75 -5.33
C ALA A 477 12.98 -3.77 -3.83
N TRP A 478 12.03 -4.61 -3.41
CA TRP A 478 11.68 -4.78 -2.00
C TRP A 478 12.85 -5.36 -1.22
N LYS A 479 13.50 -6.40 -1.76
CA LYS A 479 14.69 -6.99 -1.17
C LYS A 479 15.79 -5.94 -1.03
N GLU A 480 16.11 -5.21 -2.09
CA GLU A 480 17.13 -4.15 -2.06
C GLU A 480 16.83 -3.08 -1.01
N MET A 481 15.59 -2.59 -0.95
CA MET A 481 15.15 -1.62 0.06
C MET A 481 15.29 -2.16 1.48
N VAL A 482 14.84 -3.38 1.75
CA VAL A 482 14.98 -4.01 3.07
C VAL A 482 16.45 -4.15 3.45
N LEU A 483 17.33 -4.59 2.55
CA LEU A 483 18.74 -4.78 2.90
C LEU A 483 19.46 -3.46 3.24
N ASN A 484 19.12 -2.38 2.53
CA ASN A 484 19.88 -1.13 2.59
C ASN A 484 19.28 -0.07 3.53
N ASN A 485 17.98 -0.11 3.84
CA ASN A 485 17.25 1.00 4.46
C ASN A 485 16.69 0.69 5.87
N GLN A 486 17.43 -0.04 6.70
CA GLN A 486 17.05 -0.41 8.08
C GLN A 486 16.43 0.76 8.87
N LYS A 487 17.01 1.96 8.76
CA LYS A 487 16.55 3.18 9.45
C LYS A 487 15.09 3.51 9.13
N HIS A 488 14.65 3.33 7.88
CA HIS A 488 13.29 3.63 7.47
C HIS A 488 12.28 2.65 8.08
N PHE A 489 12.60 1.35 8.07
CA PHE A 489 11.78 0.33 8.73
C PHE A 489 11.73 0.53 10.25
N TYR A 490 12.86 0.86 10.87
CA TYR A 490 12.91 1.16 12.30
C TYR A 490 12.08 2.39 12.66
N ASN A 491 12.11 3.42 11.80
CA ASN A 491 11.31 4.63 11.97
C ASN A 491 9.80 4.38 11.92
N VAL A 492 9.33 3.37 11.17
CA VAL A 492 7.95 2.90 11.20
C VAL A 492 7.69 2.07 12.46
N PHE A 493 8.56 1.11 12.79
CA PHE A 493 8.43 0.27 13.99
C PHE A 493 8.32 1.09 15.27
N LYS A 494 9.12 2.14 15.43
CA LYS A 494 9.09 2.94 16.65
C LYS A 494 7.82 3.78 16.83
N GLN A 495 6.99 3.94 15.78
CA GLN A 495 5.68 4.59 15.90
C GLN A 495 4.75 3.84 16.86
N PHE A 496 4.94 2.53 17.01
CA PHE A 496 4.17 1.71 17.95
C PHE A 496 4.50 2.00 19.41
N PHE A 497 5.71 2.50 19.72
CA PHE A 497 6.03 3.02 21.05
C PHE A 497 5.38 4.39 21.30
N ASP A 498 5.23 5.20 20.25
CA ASP A 498 4.66 6.55 20.32
C ASP A 498 3.12 6.57 20.27
N SER A 499 2.47 5.48 19.86
CA SER A 499 1.02 5.42 19.68
C SER A 499 0.25 5.05 20.96
N GLY A 500 0.94 4.60 22.01
CA GLY A 500 0.30 4.10 23.23
C GLY A 500 -0.37 2.73 23.08
N ILE A 501 -0.35 2.11 21.88
CA ILE A 501 -0.93 0.79 21.65
C ILE A 501 -0.30 -0.24 22.58
N ILE A 502 1.04 -0.28 22.63
CA ILE A 502 1.77 -1.25 23.47
C ILE A 502 1.42 -1.10 24.96
N GLU A 503 1.17 0.12 25.42
CA GLU A 503 0.81 0.39 26.82
C GLU A 503 -0.62 -0.05 27.13
N GLN A 504 -1.58 0.31 26.27
CA GLN A 504 -2.99 -0.03 26.45
C GLN A 504 -3.26 -1.53 26.28
N THR A 505 -2.44 -2.24 25.50
CA THR A 505 -2.61 -3.67 25.20
C THR A 505 -1.46 -4.53 25.70
N LYS A 506 -0.76 -4.07 26.75
CA LYS A 506 0.46 -4.70 27.26
C LYS A 506 0.33 -6.21 27.46
N GLY A 507 -0.76 -6.68 28.10
CA GLY A 507 -0.99 -8.11 28.33
C GLY A 507 -1.11 -8.93 27.03
N GLU A 508 -1.82 -8.40 26.04
CA GLU A 508 -2.00 -9.04 24.73
C GLU A 508 -0.67 -9.07 23.95
N ILE A 509 0.07 -7.96 23.93
CA ILE A 509 1.38 -7.88 23.25
C ILE A 509 2.40 -8.81 23.91
N LYS A 510 2.43 -8.90 25.25
CA LYS A 510 3.26 -9.88 25.96
C LYS A 510 2.93 -11.31 25.54
N THR A 511 1.64 -11.63 25.45
CA THR A 511 1.16 -12.96 25.04
C THR A 511 1.56 -13.29 23.61
N ILE A 512 1.33 -12.36 22.67
CA ILE A 512 1.74 -12.50 21.26
C ILE A 512 3.25 -12.71 21.17
N THR A 513 4.04 -11.91 21.88
CA THR A 513 5.51 -12.00 21.85
C THR A 513 6.00 -13.33 22.42
N ARG A 514 5.41 -13.81 23.52
CA ARG A 514 5.73 -15.12 24.10
C ARG A 514 5.41 -16.27 23.13
N LEU A 515 4.23 -16.24 22.50
CA LEU A 515 3.85 -17.23 21.49
C LEU A 515 4.78 -17.18 20.29
N PHE A 516 5.17 -15.98 19.83
CA PHE A 516 6.10 -15.82 18.71
C PHE A 516 7.46 -16.45 19.02
N LEU A 517 8.00 -16.22 20.22
CA LEU A 517 9.26 -16.82 20.64
C LEU A 517 9.14 -18.35 20.75
N LYS A 518 8.04 -18.86 21.30
CA LYS A 518 7.77 -20.31 21.35
C LYS A 518 7.72 -20.93 19.95
N ASP A 519 6.99 -20.31 19.02
CA ASP A 519 6.93 -20.79 17.64
C ASP A 519 8.28 -20.69 16.94
N ALA A 520 9.05 -19.61 17.14
CA ALA A 520 10.37 -19.44 16.57
C ALA A 520 11.40 -20.51 17.04
N LEU A 521 11.22 -21.01 18.26
CA LEU A 521 12.02 -22.07 18.86
C LEU A 521 11.55 -23.47 18.44
N ASN A 522 10.25 -23.71 18.42
CA ASN A 522 9.71 -25.08 18.32
C ASN A 522 9.16 -25.44 16.93
N THR A 523 9.11 -24.48 16.01
CA THR A 523 8.58 -24.69 14.65
C THR A 523 9.53 -24.13 13.59
N ASP A 524 9.18 -24.26 12.31
CA ASP A 524 9.84 -23.66 11.16
C ASP A 524 9.41 -22.20 10.88
N LEU A 525 8.73 -21.52 11.81
CA LEU A 525 8.23 -20.15 11.65
C LEU A 525 9.28 -19.18 11.07
N LEU A 526 10.51 -19.19 11.60
CA LEU A 526 11.58 -18.31 11.12
C LEU A 526 12.00 -18.61 9.67
N SER A 527 11.94 -19.89 9.27
CA SER A 527 12.18 -20.29 7.88
C SER A 527 11.02 -19.83 6.99
N ALA A 528 9.79 -19.99 7.46
CA ALA A 528 8.59 -19.60 6.72
C ALA A 528 8.48 -18.08 6.51
N LEU A 529 8.87 -17.27 7.51
CA LEU A 529 8.80 -15.81 7.44
C LEU A 529 10.03 -15.15 6.79
N PHE A 530 11.24 -15.64 7.09
CA PHE A 530 12.49 -14.96 6.74
C PHE A 530 13.43 -15.80 5.88
N ASN A 531 13.04 -17.01 5.48
CA ASN A 531 13.89 -17.95 4.74
C ASN A 531 15.21 -18.28 5.47
N ILE A 532 15.20 -18.18 6.81
CA ILE A 532 16.31 -18.60 7.66
C ILE A 532 16.33 -20.13 7.66
N LYS A 533 17.27 -20.71 6.90
CA LYS A 533 17.43 -22.17 6.80
C LYS A 533 17.63 -22.78 8.19
N GLN A 534 16.66 -23.56 8.64
CA GLN A 534 16.82 -24.34 9.86
C GLN A 534 17.74 -25.52 9.58
N SER A 535 18.87 -25.57 10.27
CA SER A 535 19.67 -26.79 10.29
C SER A 535 19.07 -27.72 11.35
N ASN A 536 18.87 -28.99 11.01
CA ASN A 536 18.54 -30.05 11.98
C ASN A 536 19.52 -30.04 13.17
N ARG A 537 20.76 -29.58 12.94
CA ARG A 537 21.81 -29.45 13.95
C ARG A 537 21.49 -28.48 15.10
N PHE A 538 20.57 -27.54 14.90
CA PHE A 538 20.18 -26.56 15.93
C PHE A 538 18.81 -26.86 16.54
N GLN A 539 18.07 -27.86 16.04
CA GLN A 539 16.73 -28.19 16.57
C GLN A 539 16.82 -28.75 17.99
N ASP A 540 17.73 -29.70 18.23
CA ASP A 540 17.93 -30.28 19.56
C ASP A 540 18.34 -29.21 20.58
N ILE A 541 19.15 -28.22 20.16
CA ILE A 541 19.53 -27.07 21.00
C ILE A 541 18.32 -26.21 21.35
N LYS A 542 17.43 -25.94 20.40
CA LYS A 542 16.24 -25.13 20.67
C LYS A 542 15.29 -25.84 21.62
N ILE A 543 15.04 -27.14 21.39
CA ILE A 543 14.17 -27.97 22.24
C ILE A 543 14.74 -28.02 23.66
N PHE A 544 16.04 -28.31 23.80
CA PHE A 544 16.71 -28.33 25.09
C PHE A 544 16.66 -26.99 25.81
N LEU A 545 16.92 -25.86 25.14
CA LEU A 545 16.82 -24.54 25.78
C LEU A 545 15.39 -24.22 26.20
N SER A 546 14.39 -24.58 25.38
CA SER A 546 12.98 -24.32 25.66
C SER A 546 12.40 -25.14 26.81
N SER A 547 13.08 -26.19 27.28
CA SER A 547 12.66 -26.97 28.44
C SER A 547 13.13 -26.40 29.78
N LEU A 548 13.99 -25.36 29.76
CA LEU A 548 14.59 -24.78 30.95
C LEU A 548 13.70 -23.67 31.53
N LYS A 549 13.40 -23.75 32.82
CA LYS A 549 12.59 -22.74 33.51
C LYS A 549 13.30 -21.38 33.55
N SER A 550 14.63 -21.38 33.73
CA SER A 550 15.46 -20.17 33.70
C SER A 550 15.55 -19.54 32.30
N PHE A 551 15.35 -20.32 31.24
CA PHE A 551 15.27 -19.78 29.88
C PHE A 551 13.91 -19.09 29.65
N ASP A 552 12.82 -19.64 30.20
CA ASP A 552 11.52 -18.95 30.22
C ASP A 552 11.61 -17.62 30.99
N GLU A 553 12.31 -17.58 32.14
CA GLU A 553 12.56 -16.31 32.85
C GLU A 553 13.35 -15.30 32.00
N LEU A 554 14.30 -15.75 31.19
CA LEU A 554 15.05 -14.90 30.26
C LEU A 554 14.15 -14.35 29.16
N VAL A 555 13.29 -15.20 28.60
CA VAL A 555 12.30 -14.82 27.59
C VAL A 555 11.34 -13.76 28.16
N ASP A 556 10.79 -14.00 29.34
CA ASP A 556 9.86 -13.08 30.01
C ASP A 556 10.53 -11.73 30.31
N PHE A 557 11.79 -11.75 30.74
CA PHE A 557 12.56 -10.51 30.92
C PHE A 557 12.71 -9.71 29.62
N ILE A 558 13.04 -10.37 28.50
CA ILE A 558 13.15 -9.70 27.19
C ILE A 558 11.80 -9.10 26.77
N ILE A 559 10.71 -9.85 26.95
CA ILE A 559 9.34 -9.39 26.67
C ILE A 559 9.01 -8.14 27.50
N ASP A 560 9.32 -8.16 28.81
CA ASP A 560 9.05 -7.05 29.71
C ASP A 560 9.82 -5.78 29.33
N ILE A 561 11.09 -5.93 28.93
CA ILE A 561 11.91 -4.82 28.45
C ILE A 561 11.31 -4.20 27.18
N ILE A 562 11.00 -5.01 26.18
CA ILE A 562 10.50 -4.53 24.88
C ILE A 562 9.14 -3.86 25.04
N THR A 563 8.30 -4.35 25.96
CA THR A 563 6.95 -3.82 26.21
C THR A 563 6.90 -2.65 27.20
N SER A 564 8.01 -2.27 27.84
CA SER A 564 8.00 -1.25 28.90
C SER A 564 8.94 -0.06 28.67
N SER A 565 9.77 -0.06 27.62
CA SER A 565 10.82 0.94 27.44
C SER A 565 10.53 1.95 26.33
N PHE A 566 10.02 3.12 26.73
CA PHE A 566 9.86 4.28 25.84
C PHE A 566 11.19 4.80 25.27
N ASP A 567 12.33 4.46 25.87
CA ASP A 567 13.64 4.93 25.44
C ASP A 567 14.00 4.45 24.02
N TYR A 568 13.46 3.32 23.58
CA TYR A 568 13.77 2.77 22.27
C TYR A 568 13.26 3.65 21.12
N LYS A 569 12.27 4.52 21.36
CA LYS A 569 11.81 5.48 20.33
C LYS A 569 12.90 6.44 19.84
N LYS A 570 13.94 6.69 20.66
CA LYS A 570 15.04 7.62 20.34
C LYS A 570 16.10 7.01 19.42
N LEU A 571 16.10 5.70 19.24
CA LEU A 571 17.09 5.01 18.42
C LEU A 571 16.80 5.18 16.92
N ASN A 572 17.78 4.81 16.09
CA ASN A 572 17.72 4.95 14.65
C ASN A 572 17.64 3.62 13.90
N SER A 573 17.90 2.49 14.56
CA SER A 573 17.98 1.20 13.87
C SER A 573 17.70 -0.01 14.78
N PHE A 574 17.39 -1.16 14.17
CA PHE A 574 17.22 -2.42 14.91
C PHE A 574 18.52 -2.91 15.54
N ASP A 575 19.67 -2.65 14.91
CA ASP A 575 20.98 -3.01 15.46
C ASP A 575 21.35 -2.12 16.65
N GLU A 576 21.00 -0.83 16.61
CA GLU A 576 21.10 0.05 17.77
C GLU A 576 20.20 -0.41 18.92
N LEU A 577 18.95 -0.78 18.63
CA LEU A 577 18.03 -1.34 19.63
C LEU A 577 18.62 -2.58 20.30
N TRP A 578 19.17 -3.51 19.52
CA TRP A 578 19.80 -4.71 20.05
C TRP A 578 20.97 -4.42 20.98
N LYS A 579 21.86 -3.53 20.53
CA LYS A 579 23.03 -3.11 21.32
C LYS A 579 22.62 -2.43 22.62
N ASP A 580 21.68 -1.48 22.56
CA ASP A 580 21.20 -0.74 23.73
C ASP A 580 20.48 -1.64 24.73
N LEU A 581 19.67 -2.58 24.23
CA LEU A 581 18.96 -3.56 25.04
C LEU A 581 19.94 -4.36 25.90
N ILE A 582 21.07 -4.82 25.34
CA ILE A 582 22.09 -5.56 26.09
C ILE A 582 22.87 -4.66 27.04
N ILE A 583 23.29 -3.46 26.60
CA ILE A 583 24.10 -2.56 27.43
C ILE A 583 23.33 -2.11 28.67
N LYS A 584 22.09 -1.65 28.51
CA LYS A 584 21.27 -1.14 29.61
C LYS A 584 20.90 -2.22 30.62
N ASN A 585 20.82 -3.48 30.17
CA ASN A 585 20.34 -4.60 30.99
C ASN A 585 21.43 -5.63 31.33
N LYS A 586 22.71 -5.27 31.16
CA LYS A 586 23.85 -6.20 31.24
C LYS A 586 23.87 -7.06 32.51
N TYR A 587 23.58 -6.48 33.67
CA TYR A 587 23.61 -7.19 34.95
C TYR A 587 22.47 -8.20 35.08
N LYS A 588 21.27 -7.86 34.61
CA LYS A 588 20.14 -8.79 34.64
C LYS A 588 20.35 -9.95 33.67
N PHE A 589 20.93 -9.68 32.49
CA PHE A 589 21.38 -10.75 31.59
C PHE A 589 22.40 -11.67 32.25
N LEU A 590 23.40 -11.14 32.96
CA LEU A 590 24.35 -11.97 33.71
C LEU A 590 23.65 -12.88 34.73
N VAL A 591 22.71 -12.35 35.51
CA VAL A 591 21.97 -13.14 36.51
C VAL A 591 21.21 -14.29 35.83
N LEU A 592 20.51 -14.00 34.73
CA LEU A 592 19.73 -15.00 34.00
C LEU A 592 20.61 -16.06 33.32
N LEU A 593 21.75 -15.65 32.74
CA LEU A 593 22.74 -16.59 32.17
C LEU A 593 23.33 -17.52 33.24
N ASN A 594 23.58 -17.00 34.45
CA ASN A 594 24.00 -17.85 35.57
C ASN A 594 22.91 -18.83 35.98
N LYS A 595 21.65 -18.39 36.09
CA LYS A 595 20.53 -19.29 36.40
C LYS A 595 20.42 -20.42 35.38
N ILE A 596 20.54 -20.10 34.08
CA ILE A 596 20.55 -21.10 33.01
C ILE A 596 21.71 -22.08 33.20
N PHE A 597 22.92 -21.59 33.47
CA PHE A 597 24.08 -22.46 33.68
C PHE A 597 23.91 -23.41 34.86
N PHE A 598 23.42 -22.91 36.00
CA PHE A 598 23.23 -23.76 37.17
C PHE A 598 22.07 -24.73 37.01
N GLU A 599 21.00 -24.36 36.29
CA GLU A 599 19.91 -25.28 35.99
C GLU A 599 20.35 -26.44 35.08
N VAL A 600 21.09 -26.16 34.00
CA VAL A 600 21.53 -27.22 33.07
C VAL A 600 22.59 -28.13 33.70
N PHE A 601 23.28 -27.68 34.74
CA PHE A 601 24.25 -28.48 35.48
C PHE A 601 23.81 -28.71 36.93
N ASP A 602 22.51 -28.81 37.21
CA ASP A 602 22.06 -29.31 38.51
C ASP A 602 22.37 -30.80 38.66
N ASP A 603 22.41 -31.32 39.89
CA ASP A 603 22.86 -32.69 40.17
C ASP A 603 22.00 -33.74 39.44
N ASN A 604 20.72 -33.43 39.20
CA ASN A 604 19.78 -34.31 38.49
C ASN A 604 19.83 -34.18 36.95
N LYS A 605 20.49 -33.15 36.40
CA LYS A 605 20.50 -32.83 34.95
C LYS A 605 21.89 -32.89 34.32
N THR A 606 22.95 -32.94 35.13
CA THR A 606 24.34 -32.82 34.66
C THR A 606 24.72 -33.90 33.64
N GLU A 607 24.34 -35.17 33.89
CA GLU A 607 24.64 -36.27 32.97
C GLU A 607 23.92 -36.12 31.62
N GLU A 608 22.64 -35.76 31.67
CA GLU A 608 21.81 -35.50 30.49
C GLU A 608 22.39 -34.36 29.64
N THR A 609 22.74 -33.24 30.28
CA THR A 609 23.36 -32.07 29.62
C THR A 609 24.70 -32.41 29.00
N ILE A 610 25.53 -33.23 29.65
CA ILE A 610 26.81 -33.67 29.09
C ILE A 610 26.60 -34.57 27.88
N GLN A 611 25.66 -35.51 27.95
CA GLN A 611 25.33 -36.35 26.81
C GLN A 611 24.77 -35.52 25.65
N PHE A 612 23.94 -34.51 25.94
CA PHE A 612 23.45 -33.54 24.98
C PHE A 612 24.60 -32.75 24.31
N ILE A 613 25.60 -32.30 25.07
CA ILE A 613 26.80 -31.63 24.54
C ILE A 613 27.58 -32.56 23.61
N ILE A 614 27.77 -33.82 23.99
CA ILE A 614 28.47 -34.82 23.16
C ILE A 614 27.73 -35.04 21.84
N ASN A 615 26.41 -35.27 21.91
CA ASN A 615 25.56 -35.45 20.74
C ASN A 615 25.64 -34.22 19.82
N THR A 616 25.57 -33.01 20.40
CA THR A 616 25.70 -31.75 19.65
C THR A 616 27.04 -31.66 18.93
N ILE A 617 28.15 -32.00 19.58
CA ILE A 617 29.49 -32.01 18.97
C ILE A 617 29.54 -32.96 17.77
N GLN A 618 29.02 -34.19 17.92
CA GLN A 618 28.96 -35.21 16.86
C GLN A 618 28.06 -34.80 15.68
N THR A 619 26.99 -34.03 15.96
CA THR A 619 26.07 -33.55 14.93
C THR A 619 26.63 -32.33 14.17
N VAL A 620 27.36 -31.45 14.86
CA VAL A 620 27.98 -30.25 14.28
C VAL A 620 29.24 -30.60 13.47
N ILE A 621 30.05 -31.54 13.95
CA ILE A 621 31.28 -32.00 13.30
C ILE A 621 30.95 -33.33 12.63
N ARG A 622 31.04 -33.43 11.30
CA ARG A 622 30.82 -34.70 10.59
C ARG A 622 31.84 -35.74 11.10
N MET A 623 31.37 -36.72 11.87
CA MET A 623 32.21 -37.70 12.57
C MET A 623 31.62 -39.11 12.50
N GLN A 624 32.49 -40.12 12.60
CA GLN A 624 32.10 -41.50 12.91
C GLN A 624 31.65 -41.61 14.38
N LYS A 625 30.89 -42.67 14.70
CA LYS A 625 30.45 -42.95 16.08
C LYS A 625 31.65 -43.17 17.00
N LEU A 626 31.66 -42.49 18.15
CA LEU A 626 32.70 -42.68 19.16
C LEU A 626 32.65 -44.09 19.75
N THR A 627 33.82 -44.64 20.11
CA THR A 627 33.86 -45.85 20.92
C THR A 627 33.37 -45.57 22.34
N ALA A 628 32.79 -46.57 23.02
CA ALA A 628 32.33 -46.43 24.41
C ALA A 628 33.43 -45.90 25.35
N LYS A 629 34.68 -46.33 25.14
CA LYS A 629 35.86 -45.86 25.87
C LYS A 629 36.11 -44.37 25.69
N ASP A 630 36.10 -43.87 24.46
CA ASP A 630 36.35 -42.46 24.17
C ASP A 630 35.15 -41.56 24.53
N GLN A 631 33.92 -42.08 24.47
CA GLN A 631 32.72 -41.39 24.97
C GLN A 631 32.77 -41.22 26.51
N ASN A 632 33.09 -42.28 27.25
CA ASN A 632 33.29 -42.19 28.71
C ASN A 632 34.41 -41.22 29.08
N LYS A 633 35.48 -41.18 28.28
CA LYS A 633 36.60 -40.25 28.48
C LYS A 633 36.18 -38.79 28.25
N ILE A 634 35.42 -38.50 27.19
CA ILE A 634 34.88 -37.15 26.95
C ILE A 634 33.94 -36.75 28.08
N THR A 635 33.05 -37.63 28.52
CA THR A 635 32.11 -37.40 29.64
C THR A 635 32.85 -37.01 30.92
N LYS A 636 33.87 -37.78 31.33
CA LYS A 636 34.71 -37.46 32.51
C LYS A 636 35.44 -36.12 32.37
N ILE A 637 35.91 -35.78 31.16
CA ILE A 637 36.58 -34.50 30.91
C ILE A 637 35.57 -33.33 30.98
N LEU A 638 34.37 -33.51 30.44
CA LEU A 638 33.30 -32.50 30.50
C LEU A 638 32.85 -32.26 31.95
N ASN A 639 32.63 -33.32 32.74
CA ASN A 639 32.37 -33.19 34.19
C ASN A 639 33.45 -32.35 34.89
N LYS A 640 34.73 -32.69 34.66
CA LYS A 640 35.85 -31.93 35.24
C LYS A 640 35.87 -30.45 34.82
N ILE A 641 35.48 -30.15 33.58
CA ILE A 641 35.34 -28.76 33.10
C ILE A 641 34.20 -28.07 33.85
N VAL A 642 33.04 -28.70 33.94
CA VAL A 642 31.84 -28.18 34.62
C VAL A 642 32.14 -27.91 36.10
N ASP A 643 32.72 -28.85 36.83
CA ASP A 643 33.08 -28.70 38.25
C ASP A 643 34.08 -27.55 38.46
N THR A 644 35.05 -27.43 37.55
CA THR A 644 36.02 -26.33 37.59
C THR A 644 35.31 -24.97 37.37
N ILE A 645 34.29 -24.91 36.51
CA ILE A 645 33.52 -23.68 36.28
C ILE A 645 32.60 -23.38 37.47
N LYS A 646 31.87 -24.37 38.00
CA LYS A 646 30.99 -24.24 39.18
C LYS A 646 31.75 -23.71 40.40
N ALA A 647 32.95 -24.23 40.66
CA ALA A 647 33.79 -23.79 41.77
C ALA A 647 34.38 -22.37 41.58
N ASN A 648 34.21 -21.74 40.41
CA ASN A 648 34.80 -20.44 40.08
C ASN A 648 33.74 -19.48 39.47
N PRO A 649 32.74 -19.02 40.24
CA PRO A 649 31.64 -18.18 39.74
C PRO A 649 32.12 -16.85 39.14
N ASN A 650 33.19 -16.27 39.69
CA ASN A 650 33.82 -15.06 39.17
C ASN A 650 34.44 -15.26 37.76
N PHE A 651 34.90 -16.47 37.46
CA PHE A 651 35.38 -16.85 36.13
C PHE A 651 34.20 -17.02 35.16
N LEU A 652 33.13 -17.68 35.59
CA LEU A 652 31.90 -17.84 34.81
C LEU A 652 31.29 -16.48 34.43
N ASN A 653 31.13 -15.57 35.40
CA ASN A 653 30.66 -14.21 35.18
C ASN A 653 31.50 -13.44 34.15
N ASN A 654 32.83 -13.57 34.21
CA ASN A 654 33.72 -12.95 33.24
C ASN A 654 33.50 -13.51 31.82
N ASN A 655 33.27 -14.82 31.68
CA ASN A 655 32.96 -15.43 30.39
C ASN A 655 31.61 -14.97 29.84
N PHE A 656 30.58 -14.86 30.71
CA PHE A 656 29.29 -14.29 30.29
C PHE A 656 29.39 -12.82 29.91
N MET A 657 30.22 -12.02 30.60
CA MET A 657 30.50 -10.65 30.17
C MET A 657 31.14 -10.60 28.79
N ILE A 658 32.16 -11.42 28.51
CA ILE A 658 32.78 -11.51 27.19
C ILE A 658 31.75 -11.94 26.14
N PHE A 659 30.86 -12.87 26.48
CA PHE A 659 29.78 -13.31 25.62
C PHE A 659 28.81 -12.17 25.30
N LEU A 660 28.33 -11.42 26.30
CA LEU A 660 27.45 -10.25 26.11
C LEU A 660 28.13 -9.16 25.29
N GLU A 661 29.42 -8.90 25.52
CA GLU A 661 30.23 -7.95 24.75
C GLU A 661 30.33 -8.34 23.27
N LYS A 662 30.34 -9.64 22.95
CA LYS A 662 30.30 -10.12 21.57
C LYS A 662 28.90 -10.05 21.00
N ILE A 663 27.89 -10.48 21.75
CA ILE A 663 26.50 -10.50 21.28
C ILE A 663 25.99 -9.10 20.98
N LYS A 664 26.32 -8.08 21.79
CA LYS A 664 25.87 -6.70 21.54
C LYS A 664 26.39 -6.11 20.23
N THR A 665 27.45 -6.70 19.65
CA THR A 665 28.02 -6.26 18.36
C THR A 665 27.39 -6.95 17.16
N LEU A 666 26.49 -7.91 17.38
CA LEU A 666 25.79 -8.60 16.30
C LEU A 666 24.82 -7.63 15.62
N LYS A 667 24.97 -7.53 14.30
CA LYS A 667 24.03 -6.81 13.44
C LYS A 667 22.86 -7.72 13.09
N ILE A 668 21.92 -7.90 14.04
CA ILE A 668 20.77 -8.82 13.90
C ILE A 668 20.03 -8.62 12.58
N TYR A 669 19.85 -7.38 12.14
CA TYR A 669 19.13 -7.11 10.91
C TYR A 669 19.83 -7.68 9.69
N SER A 670 21.15 -7.52 9.61
CA SER A 670 21.95 -8.14 8.55
C SER A 670 21.93 -9.67 8.63
N LEU A 671 21.85 -10.25 9.84
CA LEU A 671 21.74 -11.70 9.99
C LEU A 671 20.42 -12.24 9.44
N ILE A 672 19.31 -11.52 9.65
CA ILE A 672 17.98 -11.91 9.16
C ILE A 672 17.89 -11.76 7.64
N PHE A 673 18.40 -10.66 7.08
CA PHE A 673 18.13 -10.32 5.68
C PHE A 673 19.31 -10.59 4.71
N ASN A 674 20.58 -10.50 5.15
CA ASN A 674 21.76 -10.76 4.30
C ASN A 674 22.24 -12.22 4.37
N ASN A 675 21.73 -13.05 5.29
CA ASN A 675 22.26 -14.39 5.56
C ASN A 675 23.77 -14.41 5.86
N ASP A 676 24.32 -13.33 6.44
CA ASP A 676 25.75 -13.13 6.70
C ASP A 676 26.32 -13.95 7.88
N PHE A 677 25.78 -15.15 8.13
CA PHE A 677 26.24 -16.08 9.17
C PHE A 677 27.71 -16.53 8.97
N LYS A 678 28.29 -16.35 7.78
CA LYS A 678 29.68 -16.70 7.47
C LYS A 678 30.70 -15.86 8.27
N THR A 679 30.31 -14.69 8.78
CA THR A 679 31.18 -13.79 9.56
C THR A 679 31.18 -14.12 11.06
N LEU A 680 30.23 -14.92 11.57
CA LEU A 680 30.18 -15.40 12.95
C LEU A 680 31.19 -16.54 13.24
N LYS A 681 32.39 -16.51 12.65
CA LYS A 681 33.47 -17.44 13.00
C LYS A 681 34.08 -17.04 14.34
N TRP A 682 33.42 -17.44 15.42
CA TRP A 682 33.92 -17.26 16.77
C TRP A 682 35.07 -18.24 17.01
N LYS A 683 36.32 -17.76 16.91
CA LYS A 683 37.48 -18.56 17.32
C LYS A 683 37.42 -18.71 18.84
N ILE A 684 37.21 -19.93 19.34
CA ILE A 684 37.27 -20.30 20.79
C ILE A 684 38.56 -19.76 21.44
N ILE A 685 39.65 -19.68 20.68
CA ILE A 685 40.96 -19.16 21.12
C ILE A 685 40.87 -17.69 21.61
N LYS A 686 39.89 -16.90 21.15
CA LYS A 686 39.62 -15.53 21.65
C LYS A 686 38.88 -15.48 23.00
N PHE A 687 38.73 -16.60 23.72
CA PHE A 687 38.27 -16.62 25.12
C PHE A 687 39.43 -16.80 26.11
N LEU A 688 40.62 -17.19 25.63
CA LEU A 688 41.84 -17.27 26.44
C LEU A 688 42.50 -15.89 26.51
N HIS A 689 42.04 -15.07 27.45
CA HIS A 689 42.70 -13.80 27.76
C HIS A 689 43.80 -14.01 28.82
N LEU A 690 44.91 -13.29 28.66
CA LEU A 690 45.88 -13.03 29.74
C LEU A 690 45.20 -12.12 30.77
N ASN A 691 44.38 -12.73 31.64
CA ASN A 691 43.64 -12.05 32.70
C ASN A 691 43.90 -12.75 34.04
N ARG A 692 43.31 -12.22 35.11
CA ARG A 692 43.39 -12.79 36.48
C ARG A 692 42.93 -14.24 36.63
N TYR A 693 42.36 -14.85 35.57
CA TYR A 693 41.92 -16.24 35.56
C TYR A 693 42.77 -17.15 34.64
N LEU A 694 43.99 -16.73 34.30
CA LEU A 694 44.90 -17.46 33.41
C LEU A 694 45.05 -18.96 33.79
N PHE A 695 45.24 -19.27 35.07
CA PHE A 695 45.38 -20.65 35.53
C PHE A 695 44.12 -21.50 35.32
N ILE A 696 42.94 -20.93 35.54
CA ILE A 696 41.65 -21.60 35.30
C ILE A 696 41.47 -21.80 33.79
N ASN A 697 41.79 -20.79 32.99
CA ASN A 697 41.79 -20.84 31.52
C ASN A 697 42.70 -21.94 30.97
N LEU A 698 43.92 -22.08 31.51
CA LEU A 698 44.85 -23.14 31.13
C LEU A 698 44.33 -24.52 31.50
N LYS A 699 43.76 -24.68 32.72
CA LYS A 699 43.17 -25.94 33.19
C LYS A 699 42.00 -26.40 32.30
N ILE A 700 41.09 -25.50 31.95
CA ILE A 700 39.98 -25.78 31.02
C ILE A 700 40.51 -26.01 29.60
N GLY A 701 41.42 -25.16 29.13
CA GLY A 701 42.02 -25.25 27.80
C GLY A 701 42.69 -26.59 27.54
N PHE A 702 43.43 -27.12 28.52
CA PHE A 702 44.04 -28.45 28.43
C PHE A 702 43.01 -29.57 28.29
N ASN A 703 41.90 -29.48 29.03
CA ASN A 703 40.80 -30.44 28.93
C ASN A 703 40.07 -30.33 27.58
N VAL A 704 39.83 -29.12 27.07
CA VAL A 704 39.26 -28.89 25.73
C VAL A 704 40.17 -29.43 24.63
N LEU A 705 41.50 -29.29 24.76
CA LEU A 705 42.47 -29.87 23.82
C LEU A 705 42.41 -31.40 23.80
N LYS A 706 42.23 -32.05 24.97
CA LYS A 706 42.01 -33.50 25.04
C LYS A 706 40.75 -33.92 24.29
N ILE A 707 39.63 -33.22 24.49
CA ILE A 707 38.39 -33.46 23.74
C ILE A 707 38.62 -33.29 22.23
N LYS A 708 39.28 -32.20 21.83
CA LYS A 708 39.62 -31.93 20.42
C LYS A 708 40.47 -33.03 19.80
N ASN A 709 41.45 -33.57 20.54
CA ASN A 709 42.30 -34.66 20.07
C ASN A 709 41.51 -35.96 19.88
N ILE A 710 40.55 -36.27 20.77
CA ILE A 710 39.66 -37.42 20.61
C ILE A 710 38.77 -37.21 19.37
N ILE A 711 38.12 -36.05 19.26
CA ILE A 711 37.29 -35.69 18.10
C ILE A 711 38.04 -35.83 16.78
N LYS A 712 39.31 -35.39 16.72
CA LYS A 712 40.14 -35.46 15.51
C LYS A 712 40.31 -36.88 14.97
N LYS A 713 40.30 -37.90 15.84
CA LYS A 713 40.43 -39.31 15.43
C LYS A 713 39.23 -39.82 14.64
N TYR A 714 38.06 -39.24 14.85
CA TYR A 714 36.78 -39.71 14.31
C TYR A 714 36.19 -38.75 13.27
N LYS A 715 36.89 -37.65 12.97
CA LYS A 715 36.42 -36.65 12.01
C LYS A 715 36.50 -37.20 10.58
N ILE A 716 35.40 -37.06 9.83
CA ILE A 716 35.28 -37.42 8.41
C ILE A 716 35.66 -36.23 7.53
#